data_AF-A0AAD8MR00-F1
#
_entry.id   AF-A0AAD8MR00-F1
#
_cell.length_a   1.000
_cell.length_b   1.000
_cell.length_c   1.000
_cell.angle_alpha   90.00
_cell.angle_beta   90.00
_cell.angle_gamma   90.00
#
_symmetry.space_group_name_H-M   'P 1'
#
loop_
_entity.id
_entity.type
_entity.pdbx_description
1 polymer ?
#
loop_
_entity_poly.entity_id
_entity_poly.type
_entity_poly.pdbx_seq_one_letter_code
_entity_poly.pdbx_strand_id
1 'polypeptide(L)'
;MANTPNGLTIKSSFQMGSAQSSVSDNEYASKKIASIVASPFNSSLANYSVDNVGNSERDKPKPLDIVANEIILSSLRKSGKVSVMASEEDDAPVWISDNGPFVVVTDPLDGSRNIDASIPTGTIFGIYNRLAEVDHLPVEEKATINSLQSGGQLVAAGYVLYSSATIMCISFGSGTHAFTLDHATGDFILTHPSIKIPPRGQIYSVNDARYFDWPEGLRKYIDTVRQGKGKYPKKYSARYICSLVADFHRTLLYGGVAMNPRDHLRLVYEANPLIFLVEHAGGRGSDGKHKILSIQPVKLHQRLPLFLGSPEDMEELESYGDVQQKMDLSSGEESDISDSEISRDISISMEQNRAGESLIRLLEEQQRVKEAAQNEILRLERELDEKQRLEMEILELKGKLQVMKHLESEDDEALKSKMKELQEELEERNKEMTWKMDFSSGEESDISDSEIFEYKEKPYGLLKSGKLKVKVHNGSLRCPFCAGKKKQDYKYKELLQHATGAGKGSSNRRAKQKANHLALAQYLENDLGDETEQPPQVAAPGAPDSNQNELLCNPWTGIVVNIVKGYDRGRDIFSEEEKLTGQAIVKFSNSWAGLTKAMEFEKSFQADDHSKKDRVSQKSLTEQLMFGWFARADDYESEGVIGDYLRKSAVLKTISDVLREEEYDKHNRIQTLTCELDKRMENLDELQTKYNEKSMSLSSRYIKIPQVNYNELSTSPETRRLQQISQENIRNVIAEQDLLNLELEAKRKELDLWSRELNRREVRTEHDRKKLDEERNKSNVRNSSLQLASMEQKRAGEKVLRLLEEQQREKEAAQNEILILERELDEKQRLEIERKVASYEASRK
;
A
#
# COMPACT_ATOMS: atom_id res chain seq x y z
N MET A 1 -9.90 39.98 0.58
CA MET A 1 -11.30 40.11 0.13
C MET A 1 -12.18 39.14 0.90
N ALA A 2 -12.34 39.37 2.21
CA ALA A 2 -13.28 38.63 3.03
C ALA A 2 -14.45 39.58 3.29
N ASN A 3 -15.60 39.34 2.64
CA ASN A 3 -16.96 39.74 3.06
C ASN A 3 -17.97 39.60 1.90
N THR A 4 -18.20 38.36 1.46
CA THR A 4 -19.48 37.93 0.87
C THR A 4 -19.91 36.66 1.61
N PRO A 5 -21.13 36.56 2.17
CA PRO A 5 -21.49 35.47 3.09
C PRO A 5 -21.61 34.10 2.41
N ASN A 6 -21.66 34.06 1.08
CA ASN A 6 -21.68 32.83 0.28
C ASN A 6 -20.54 32.91 -0.74
N GLY A 7 -19.52 32.07 -0.59
CA GLY A 7 -18.44 31.96 -1.59
C GLY A 7 -18.97 31.51 -2.95
N LEU A 8 -18.39 32.00 -4.04
CA LEU A 8 -18.72 31.54 -5.39
C LEU A 8 -18.25 30.09 -5.57
N THR A 9 -19.18 29.19 -5.82
CA THR A 9 -18.93 27.77 -6.10
C THR A 9 -18.65 27.55 -7.59
N ILE A 10 -18.08 26.40 -7.96
CA ILE A 10 -17.88 26.01 -9.37
C ILE A 10 -19.19 26.11 -10.17
N LYS A 11 -20.31 25.68 -9.57
CA LYS A 11 -21.65 25.73 -10.20
C LYS A 11 -22.19 27.13 -10.42
N SER A 12 -21.83 28.09 -9.57
CA SER A 12 -22.31 29.48 -9.66
C SER A 12 -21.37 30.42 -10.43
N SER A 13 -20.12 30.00 -10.67
CA SER A 13 -19.09 30.82 -11.32
C SER A 13 -19.13 30.80 -12.86
N PHE A 14 -19.82 29.84 -13.47
CA PHE A 14 -19.92 29.68 -14.93
C PHE A 14 -21.38 29.50 -15.37
N GLN A 15 -21.77 30.11 -16.49
CA GLN A 15 -23.09 29.90 -17.12
C GLN A 15 -23.24 28.43 -17.55
N MET A 16 -24.41 27.82 -17.28
CA MET A 16 -24.71 26.40 -17.51
C MET A 16 -24.44 25.96 -18.97
N GLY A 17 -23.23 25.46 -19.22
CA GLY A 17 -22.86 24.74 -20.44
C GLY A 17 -22.87 23.23 -20.21
N SER A 18 -23.02 22.44 -21.28
CA SER A 18 -23.07 20.98 -21.22
C SER A 18 -21.82 20.35 -20.59
N ALA A 19 -20.63 20.95 -20.76
CA ALA A 19 -19.37 20.45 -20.20
C ALA A 19 -19.26 20.60 -18.66
N GLN A 20 -20.04 21.49 -18.05
CA GLN A 20 -19.96 21.76 -16.60
C GLN A 20 -20.52 20.60 -15.76
N SER A 21 -21.39 19.74 -16.33
CA SER A 21 -21.86 18.53 -15.63
C SER A 21 -20.73 17.50 -15.48
N SER A 22 -19.96 17.25 -16.54
CA SER A 22 -18.80 16.33 -16.49
C SER A 22 -17.71 16.83 -15.55
N VAL A 23 -17.56 18.15 -15.40
CA VAL A 23 -16.69 18.74 -14.37
C VAL A 23 -17.23 18.51 -12.96
N SER A 24 -18.55 18.55 -12.77
CA SER A 24 -19.17 18.26 -11.46
C SER A 24 -18.97 16.79 -11.04
N ASP A 25 -18.92 15.86 -11.99
CA ASP A 25 -18.64 14.45 -11.72
C ASP A 25 -17.18 14.24 -11.28
N ASN A 26 -16.24 14.90 -11.97
CA ASN A 26 -14.83 14.93 -11.57
C ASN A 26 -14.64 15.63 -10.21
N GLU A 27 -15.40 16.69 -9.92
CA GLU A 27 -15.41 17.36 -8.61
C GLU A 27 -15.82 16.37 -7.50
N TYR A 28 -16.91 15.62 -7.70
CA TYR A 28 -17.39 14.64 -6.75
C TYR A 28 -16.40 13.48 -6.54
N ALA A 29 -15.84 12.94 -7.63
CA ALA A 29 -14.81 11.91 -7.57
C ALA A 29 -13.57 12.40 -6.81
N SER A 30 -13.13 13.63 -7.07
CA SER A 30 -11.97 14.24 -6.43
C SER A 30 -12.18 14.49 -4.93
N LYS A 31 -13.40 14.85 -4.50
CA LYS A 31 -13.73 14.94 -3.06
C LYS A 31 -13.58 13.60 -2.36
N LYS A 32 -13.99 12.50 -3.02
CA LYS A 32 -13.81 11.14 -2.48
C LYS A 32 -12.33 10.74 -2.43
N ILE A 33 -11.58 10.98 -3.50
CA ILE A 33 -10.14 10.69 -3.55
C ILE A 33 -9.40 11.49 -2.47
N ALA A 34 -9.68 12.79 -2.34
CA ALA A 34 -9.11 13.64 -1.28
C ALA A 34 -9.39 13.09 0.13
N SER A 35 -10.61 12.61 0.37
CA SER A 35 -10.96 11.98 1.65
C SER A 35 -10.18 10.69 1.91
N ILE A 36 -9.87 9.90 0.87
CA ILE A 36 -9.11 8.65 1.01
C ILE A 36 -7.62 8.95 1.21
N VAL A 37 -7.05 9.86 0.42
CA VAL A 37 -5.65 10.29 0.53
C VAL A 37 -5.37 10.86 1.93
N ALA A 38 -6.30 11.66 2.47
CA ALA A 38 -6.21 12.22 3.82
C ALA A 38 -6.59 11.24 4.95
N SER A 39 -7.01 10.02 4.63
CA SER A 39 -7.45 9.04 5.64
C SER A 39 -6.27 8.30 6.27
N PRO A 40 -6.39 7.87 7.56
CA PRO A 40 -5.40 7.01 8.19
C PRO A 40 -5.33 5.61 7.56
N PHE A 41 -6.33 5.21 6.77
CA PHE A 41 -6.37 3.93 6.07
C PHE A 41 -5.45 3.87 4.85
N ASN A 42 -4.93 5.01 4.39
CA ASN A 42 -3.98 5.09 3.28
C ASN A 42 -2.71 4.24 3.55
N SER A 43 -2.21 4.22 4.80
CA SER A 43 -1.06 3.38 5.18
C SER A 43 -1.35 1.87 5.15
N SER A 44 -2.61 1.46 5.29
CA SER A 44 -3.02 0.06 5.22
C SER A 44 -3.20 -0.39 3.77
N LEU A 45 -3.78 0.46 2.93
CA LEU A 45 -3.93 0.23 1.48
C LEU A 45 -2.60 0.20 0.74
N ALA A 46 -1.59 0.96 1.19
CA ALA A 46 -0.24 0.92 0.63
C ALA A 46 0.49 -0.44 0.83
N ASN A 47 0.09 -1.23 1.84
CA ASN A 47 0.74 -2.50 2.19
C ASN A 47 0.16 -3.74 1.48
N TYR A 48 -0.91 -3.59 0.68
CA TYR A 48 -1.45 -4.68 -0.13
C TYR A 48 -0.71 -4.73 -1.48
N SER A 49 0.41 -5.45 -1.55
CA SER A 49 1.05 -5.78 -2.82
C SER A 49 0.19 -6.77 -3.61
N VAL A 50 -0.34 -6.34 -4.76
CA VAL A 50 -1.00 -7.22 -5.72
C VAL A 50 0.07 -7.94 -6.54
N ASP A 51 0.30 -9.21 -6.25
CA ASP A 51 1.13 -10.07 -7.09
C ASP A 51 0.36 -10.53 -8.34
N ASN A 52 1.04 -10.40 -9.49
CA ASN A 52 0.72 -10.91 -10.84
C ASN A 52 -0.25 -10.12 -11.75
N VAL A 53 0.32 -9.21 -12.55
CA VAL A 53 -0.03 -9.03 -13.98
C VAL A 53 1.27 -8.78 -14.77
N GLY A 54 1.38 -9.38 -15.96
CA GLY A 54 2.62 -9.61 -16.71
C GLY A 54 3.27 -8.40 -17.40
N ASN A 55 4.38 -8.69 -18.10
CA ASN A 55 5.20 -7.76 -18.89
C ASN A 55 4.34 -6.83 -19.77
N SER A 56 4.05 -5.64 -19.27
CA SER A 56 3.64 -4.48 -20.07
C SER A 56 4.62 -3.35 -19.78
N GLU A 57 4.80 -2.44 -20.72
CA GLU A 57 5.69 -1.26 -20.65
C GLU A 57 5.25 -0.21 -19.59
N ARG A 58 4.28 -0.57 -18.73
CA ARG A 58 3.62 0.28 -17.73
C ARG A 58 4.30 0.17 -16.36
N ASP A 59 4.17 1.24 -15.57
CA ASP A 59 4.46 1.17 -14.14
C ASP A 59 3.38 0.31 -13.47
N LYS A 60 3.74 -0.53 -12.49
CA LYS A 60 2.76 -1.37 -11.79
C LYS A 60 1.81 -0.51 -10.95
N PRO A 61 0.48 -0.59 -11.13
CA PRO A 61 -0.48 0.20 -10.36
C PRO A 61 -0.37 -0.09 -8.86
N LYS A 62 -0.41 0.93 -8.01
CA LYS A 62 -0.60 0.75 -6.57
C LYS A 62 -2.09 0.51 -6.26
N PRO A 63 -2.45 -0.09 -5.12
CA PRO A 63 -3.85 -0.27 -4.73
C PRO A 63 -4.67 1.03 -4.74
N LEU A 64 -4.06 2.15 -4.34
CA LEU A 64 -4.76 3.44 -4.34
C LEU A 64 -5.02 3.97 -5.74
N ASP A 65 -4.17 3.65 -6.71
CA ASP A 65 -4.31 4.03 -8.12
C ASP A 65 -5.56 3.36 -8.71
N ILE A 66 -5.72 2.05 -8.46
CA ILE A 66 -6.90 1.27 -8.85
C ILE A 66 -8.18 1.84 -8.23
N VAL A 67 -8.15 2.17 -6.93
CA VAL A 67 -9.30 2.75 -6.22
C VAL A 67 -9.67 4.12 -6.79
N ALA A 68 -8.68 4.98 -7.06
CA ALA A 68 -8.91 6.29 -7.66
C ALA A 68 -9.53 6.15 -9.06
N ASN A 69 -9.01 5.23 -9.89
CA ASN A 69 -9.54 4.95 -11.22
C ASN A 69 -11.02 4.52 -11.17
N GLU A 70 -11.35 3.56 -10.30
CA GLU A 70 -12.73 3.06 -10.13
C GLU A 70 -13.70 4.14 -9.63
N ILE A 71 -13.25 5.03 -8.73
CA ILE A 71 -14.06 6.14 -8.25
C ILE A 71 -14.41 7.11 -9.37
N ILE A 72 -13.44 7.45 -10.23
CA ILE A 72 -13.66 8.33 -11.37
C ILE A 72 -14.59 7.62 -12.37
N LEU A 73 -14.28 6.40 -12.78
CA LEU A 73 -15.08 5.62 -13.72
C LEU A 73 -16.54 5.46 -13.27
N SER A 74 -16.74 5.11 -11.99
CA SER A 74 -18.08 4.98 -11.40
C SER A 74 -18.85 6.29 -11.36
N SER A 75 -18.16 7.42 -11.15
CA SER A 75 -18.78 8.75 -11.13
C SER A 75 -19.18 9.18 -12.54
N LEU A 76 -18.29 9.00 -13.52
CA LEU A 76 -18.57 9.32 -14.92
C LEU A 76 -19.69 8.44 -15.51
N ARG A 77 -19.73 7.14 -15.18
CA ARG A 77 -20.82 6.23 -15.59
C ARG A 77 -22.19 6.70 -15.12
N LYS A 78 -22.29 7.18 -13.88
CA LYS A 78 -23.56 7.65 -13.30
C LYS A 78 -24.07 8.96 -13.93
N SER A 79 -23.18 9.75 -14.52
CA SER A 79 -23.55 11.02 -15.15
C SER A 79 -24.46 10.85 -16.38
N GLY A 80 -24.26 9.76 -17.15
CA GLY A 80 -24.86 9.58 -18.48
C GLY A 80 -24.41 10.62 -19.52
N LYS A 81 -23.36 11.39 -19.25
CA LYS A 81 -22.86 12.48 -20.13
C LYS A 81 -21.50 12.18 -20.78
N VAL A 82 -20.83 11.11 -20.35
CA VAL A 82 -19.54 10.70 -20.89
C VAL A 82 -19.72 9.43 -21.71
N SER A 83 -19.19 9.45 -22.93
CA SER A 83 -19.17 8.28 -23.82
C SER A 83 -17.92 7.45 -23.68
N VAL A 84 -16.78 8.08 -23.42
CA VAL A 84 -15.49 7.39 -23.32
C VAL A 84 -14.70 7.93 -22.14
N MET A 85 -14.12 7.03 -21.36
CA MET A 85 -13.07 7.34 -20.40
C MET A 85 -11.77 6.68 -20.85
N ALA A 86 -10.67 7.43 -20.89
CA ALA A 86 -9.34 6.89 -21.08
C ALA A 86 -8.48 7.23 -19.85
N SER A 87 -7.85 6.23 -19.26
CA SER A 87 -7.11 6.37 -18.01
C SER A 87 -5.64 5.99 -18.19
N GLU A 88 -4.77 6.52 -17.32
CA GLU A 88 -3.38 6.05 -17.20
C GLU A 88 -3.31 4.56 -16.80
N GLU A 89 -4.27 4.13 -15.98
CA GLU A 89 -4.31 2.81 -15.35
C GLU A 89 -4.88 1.70 -16.27
N ASP A 90 -5.64 2.09 -17.31
CA ASP A 90 -6.34 1.16 -18.21
C ASP A 90 -5.55 0.95 -19.50
N ASP A 91 -5.45 -0.28 -20.01
CA ASP A 91 -4.73 -0.59 -21.27
C ASP A 91 -5.38 0.03 -22.51
N ALA A 92 -6.70 0.21 -22.45
CA ALA A 92 -7.51 0.70 -23.55
C ALA A 92 -8.64 1.59 -23.02
N PRO A 93 -9.14 2.54 -23.82
CA PRO A 93 -10.24 3.40 -23.40
C PRO A 93 -11.54 2.61 -23.19
N VAL A 94 -12.27 2.98 -22.15
CA VAL A 94 -13.53 2.35 -21.75
C VAL A 94 -14.70 3.11 -22.36
N TRP A 95 -15.49 2.44 -23.18
CA TRP A 95 -16.77 2.96 -23.66
C TRP A 95 -17.83 2.86 -22.56
N ILE A 96 -18.44 3.98 -22.19
CA ILE A 96 -19.38 4.12 -21.07
C ILE A 96 -20.83 4.18 -21.57
N SER A 97 -21.10 4.98 -22.60
CA SER A 97 -22.48 5.26 -23.04
C SER A 97 -22.53 5.72 -24.49
N ASP A 98 -23.56 5.35 -25.22
CA ASP A 98 -23.81 5.83 -26.58
C ASP A 98 -24.48 7.20 -26.64
N ASN A 99 -24.88 7.79 -25.51
CA ASN A 99 -25.61 9.08 -25.47
C ASN A 99 -24.78 10.25 -24.90
N GLY A 100 -23.55 9.98 -24.46
CA GLY A 100 -22.67 11.00 -23.89
C GLY A 100 -22.07 11.92 -24.98
N PRO A 101 -22.12 13.24 -24.82
CA PRO A 101 -21.44 14.15 -25.74
C PRO A 101 -19.92 14.27 -25.49
N PHE A 102 -19.39 13.74 -24.38
CA PHE A 102 -18.01 13.99 -23.96
C PHE A 102 -17.13 12.75 -23.88
N VAL A 103 -15.83 12.98 -24.06
CA VAL A 103 -14.74 12.05 -23.81
C VAL A 103 -13.90 12.61 -22.68
N VAL A 104 -13.58 11.79 -21.68
CA VAL A 104 -12.75 12.19 -20.54
C VAL A 104 -11.45 11.40 -20.58
N VAL A 105 -10.33 12.10 -20.53
CA VAL A 105 -9.00 11.50 -20.35
C VAL A 105 -8.50 11.85 -18.95
N THR A 106 -7.90 10.92 -18.22
CA THR A 106 -7.54 11.16 -16.82
C THR A 106 -6.26 10.44 -16.40
N ASP A 107 -5.46 11.12 -15.60
CA ASP A 107 -4.54 10.50 -14.66
C ASP A 107 -5.24 10.51 -13.29
N PRO A 108 -5.73 9.36 -12.80
CA PRO A 108 -6.50 9.31 -11.57
C PRO A 108 -5.68 9.72 -10.36
N LEU A 109 -4.37 9.46 -10.35
CA LEU A 109 -3.52 9.74 -9.19
C LEU A 109 -2.03 10.00 -9.55
N ASP A 110 -1.73 11.22 -9.99
CA ASP A 110 -0.36 11.71 -10.18
C ASP A 110 0.43 11.70 -8.85
N GLY A 111 1.67 11.22 -8.94
CA GLY A 111 2.59 11.21 -7.81
C GLY A 111 2.32 10.09 -6.78
N SER A 112 1.59 9.04 -7.15
CA SER A 112 1.23 7.93 -6.25
C SER A 112 2.41 7.25 -5.55
N ARG A 113 3.59 7.28 -6.20
CA ARG A 113 4.85 6.81 -5.61
C ARG A 113 5.21 7.51 -4.29
N ASN A 114 4.79 8.75 -4.10
CA ASN A 114 5.18 9.58 -2.96
C ASN A 114 4.12 9.65 -1.84
N ILE A 115 3.02 8.90 -1.98
CA ILE A 115 1.93 8.89 -0.98
C ILE A 115 2.45 8.47 0.40
N ASP A 116 3.30 7.46 0.45
CA ASP A 116 3.86 6.93 1.70
C ASP A 116 4.68 7.98 2.47
N ALA A 117 5.30 8.91 1.72
CA ALA A 117 6.05 10.03 2.27
C ALA A 117 5.17 11.26 2.58
N SER A 118 3.85 11.17 2.38
CA SER A 118 2.90 12.28 2.55
C SER A 118 3.26 13.53 1.73
N ILE A 119 3.87 13.32 0.56
CA ILE A 119 4.16 14.38 -0.40
C ILE A 119 2.89 14.70 -1.19
N PRO A 120 2.68 15.97 -1.63
CA PRO A 120 1.52 16.32 -2.42
C PRO A 120 1.34 15.44 -3.66
N THR A 121 0.11 15.03 -3.93
CA THR A 121 -0.32 14.25 -5.10
C THR A 121 -1.45 14.96 -5.83
N GLY A 122 -1.93 14.42 -6.95
CA GLY A 122 -3.05 15.02 -7.64
C GLY A 122 -3.81 14.11 -8.58
N THR A 123 -4.88 14.63 -9.18
CA THR A 123 -5.63 14.01 -10.28
C THR A 123 -5.59 14.97 -11.45
N ILE A 124 -5.36 14.49 -12.67
CA ILE A 124 -5.37 15.32 -13.89
C ILE A 124 -6.49 14.82 -14.79
N PHE A 125 -7.25 15.71 -15.39
CA PHE A 125 -8.28 15.33 -16.36
C PHE A 125 -8.41 16.33 -17.51
N GLY A 126 -8.71 15.80 -18.69
CA GLY A 126 -9.05 16.55 -19.90
C GLY A 126 -10.42 16.11 -20.44
N ILE A 127 -11.15 17.03 -21.04
CA ILE A 127 -12.48 16.79 -21.61
C ILE A 127 -12.46 17.21 -23.07
N TYR A 128 -12.84 16.29 -23.95
CA TYR A 128 -13.05 16.52 -25.39
C TYR A 128 -14.52 16.32 -25.74
N ASN A 129 -14.93 16.85 -26.89
CA ASN A 129 -16.19 16.44 -27.51
C ASN A 129 -16.05 15.05 -28.12
N ARG A 130 -17.13 14.27 -28.09
CA ARG A 130 -17.23 13.03 -28.84
C ARG A 130 -17.27 13.31 -30.34
N LEU A 131 -16.48 12.55 -31.08
CA LEU A 131 -16.49 12.52 -32.54
C LEU A 131 -17.65 11.62 -33.01
N ALA A 132 -18.80 12.22 -33.33
CA ALA A 132 -19.97 11.47 -33.82
C ALA A 132 -19.72 10.77 -35.17
N GLU A 133 -18.74 11.28 -35.94
CA GLU A 133 -18.37 10.77 -37.25
C GLU A 133 -17.90 9.31 -37.21
N VAL A 134 -17.32 8.88 -36.09
CA VAL A 134 -16.77 7.52 -35.91
C VAL A 134 -17.73 6.57 -35.19
N ASP A 135 -18.98 6.98 -34.95
CA ASP A 135 -19.96 6.17 -34.22
C ASP A 135 -20.34 4.86 -34.92
N HIS A 136 -20.12 4.80 -36.24
CA HIS A 136 -20.36 3.62 -37.07
C HIS A 136 -19.29 2.52 -36.89
N LEU A 137 -18.15 2.84 -36.27
CA LEU A 137 -17.05 1.90 -36.05
C LEU A 137 -17.30 0.99 -34.82
N PRO A 138 -16.61 -0.16 -34.74
CA PRO A 138 -16.63 -1.02 -33.55
C PRO A 138 -16.26 -0.26 -32.27
N VAL A 139 -16.83 -0.68 -31.13
CA VAL A 139 -16.70 0.00 -29.83
C VAL A 139 -15.24 0.31 -29.46
N GLU A 140 -14.34 -0.65 -29.64
CA GLU A 140 -12.92 -0.51 -29.32
C GLU A 140 -12.22 0.54 -30.19
N GLU A 141 -12.50 0.52 -31.50
CA GLU A 141 -11.92 1.45 -32.48
C GLU A 141 -12.46 2.86 -32.26
N LYS A 142 -13.78 3.03 -32.10
CA LYS A 142 -14.37 4.34 -31.83
C LYS A 142 -13.94 4.91 -30.47
N ALA A 143 -13.78 4.08 -29.44
CA ALA A 143 -13.28 4.53 -28.13
C ALA A 143 -11.83 5.02 -28.23
N THR A 144 -10.98 4.31 -28.98
CA THR A 144 -9.59 4.68 -29.23
C THR A 144 -9.50 5.99 -30.00
N ILE A 145 -10.18 6.12 -31.13
CA ILE A 145 -10.13 7.34 -31.96
C ILE A 145 -10.64 8.55 -31.19
N ASN A 146 -11.74 8.39 -30.42
CA ASN A 146 -12.26 9.45 -29.56
C ASN A 146 -11.25 9.92 -28.50
N SER A 147 -10.37 9.04 -28.04
CA SER A 147 -9.37 9.34 -27.00
C SER A 147 -8.05 9.90 -27.55
N LEU A 148 -7.77 9.70 -28.84
CA LEU A 148 -6.55 10.17 -29.52
C LEU A 148 -6.74 11.52 -30.20
N GLN A 149 -7.54 12.42 -29.63
CA GLN A 149 -7.68 13.78 -30.14
C GLN A 149 -6.45 14.64 -29.79
N SER A 150 -6.09 15.57 -30.67
CA SER A 150 -5.03 16.55 -30.38
C SER A 150 -5.44 17.47 -29.23
N GLY A 151 -4.48 17.87 -28.38
CA GLY A 151 -4.75 18.69 -27.19
C GLY A 151 -5.45 20.02 -27.48
N GLY A 152 -5.29 20.57 -28.69
CA GLY A 152 -6.03 21.77 -29.14
C GLY A 152 -7.55 21.60 -29.25
N GLN A 153 -8.06 20.36 -29.22
CA GLN A 153 -9.50 20.05 -29.24
C GLN A 153 -10.12 19.94 -27.84
N LEU A 154 -9.34 20.13 -26.77
CA LEU A 154 -9.85 20.15 -25.39
C LEU A 154 -10.90 21.26 -25.24
N VAL A 155 -12.06 20.90 -24.70
CA VAL A 155 -13.11 21.88 -24.35
C VAL A 155 -12.99 22.34 -22.90
N ALA A 156 -12.42 21.48 -22.06
CA ALA A 156 -12.07 21.80 -20.70
C ALA A 156 -10.92 20.90 -20.23
N ALA A 157 -10.14 21.39 -19.29
CA ALA A 157 -9.14 20.59 -18.59
C ALA A 157 -9.03 21.06 -17.15
N GLY A 158 -8.51 20.20 -16.29
CA GLY A 158 -8.27 20.53 -14.90
C GLY A 158 -7.31 19.58 -14.21
N TYR A 159 -6.88 19.98 -13.03
CA TYR A 159 -6.26 19.10 -12.06
C TYR A 159 -6.80 19.38 -10.67
N VAL A 160 -6.65 18.39 -9.79
CA VAL A 160 -6.86 18.54 -8.36
C VAL A 160 -5.55 18.25 -7.66
N LEU A 161 -5.12 19.18 -6.80
CA LEU A 161 -3.95 19.05 -5.95
C LEU A 161 -4.41 18.63 -4.55
N TYR A 162 -3.94 17.47 -4.10
CA TYR A 162 -4.11 16.96 -2.74
C TYR A 162 -2.87 17.32 -1.92
N SER A 163 -2.98 18.37 -1.10
CA SER A 163 -1.88 18.86 -0.27
C SER A 163 -2.43 19.33 1.09
N SER A 164 -1.74 20.27 1.75
CA SER A 164 -2.24 20.93 2.98
C SER A 164 -3.62 21.55 2.81
N ALA A 165 -4.00 21.85 1.57
CA ALA A 165 -5.37 22.13 1.14
C ALA A 165 -5.66 21.33 -0.13
N THR A 166 -6.93 21.01 -0.37
CA THR A 166 -7.37 20.42 -1.64
C THR A 166 -7.77 21.54 -2.61
N ILE A 167 -7.06 21.66 -3.73
CA ILE A 167 -7.26 22.74 -4.71
C ILE A 167 -7.62 22.14 -6.06
N MET A 168 -8.75 22.53 -6.62
CA MET A 168 -9.15 22.16 -7.98
C MET A 168 -8.92 23.34 -8.91
N CYS A 169 -8.11 23.16 -9.94
CA CYS A 169 -7.83 24.16 -10.95
C CYS A 169 -8.39 23.72 -12.31
N ILE A 170 -9.13 24.60 -12.98
CA ILE A 170 -9.92 24.27 -14.17
C ILE A 170 -9.86 25.41 -15.18
N SER A 171 -9.90 25.07 -16.46
CA SER A 171 -10.20 26.00 -17.55
C SER A 171 -11.27 25.42 -18.48
N PHE A 172 -12.14 26.29 -18.99
CA PHE A 172 -13.12 26.00 -20.05
C PHE A 172 -12.80 26.77 -21.35
N GLY A 173 -11.51 27.06 -21.59
CA GLY A 173 -11.06 27.84 -22.75
C GLY A 173 -11.01 29.35 -22.55
N SER A 174 -11.48 29.86 -21.39
CA SER A 174 -11.57 31.31 -21.10
C SER A 174 -10.87 31.68 -19.79
N GLY A 175 -9.57 31.35 -19.73
CA GLY A 175 -8.75 31.56 -18.53
C GLY A 175 -8.76 30.37 -17.58
N THR A 176 -7.86 30.41 -16.61
CA THR A 176 -7.63 29.33 -15.65
C THR A 176 -8.03 29.79 -14.26
N HIS A 177 -8.83 29.00 -13.55
CA HIS A 177 -9.39 29.36 -12.25
C HIS A 177 -9.01 28.29 -11.22
N ALA A 178 -8.77 28.68 -9.96
CA ALA A 178 -8.59 27.72 -8.88
C ALA A 178 -9.62 27.92 -7.76
N PHE A 179 -10.11 26.78 -7.29
CA PHE A 179 -11.07 26.62 -6.22
C PHE A 179 -10.43 25.81 -5.11
N THR A 180 -10.72 26.15 -3.86
CA THR A 180 -10.21 25.43 -2.69
C THR A 180 -11.38 24.77 -1.98
N LEU A 181 -11.23 23.50 -1.63
CA LEU A 181 -12.24 22.74 -0.90
C LEU A 181 -12.36 23.30 0.51
N ASP A 182 -13.55 23.78 0.87
CA ASP A 182 -13.90 24.08 2.24
C ASP A 182 -14.47 22.82 2.90
N HIS A 183 -13.75 22.28 3.88
CA HIS A 183 -14.15 21.07 4.60
C HIS A 183 -15.38 21.26 5.49
N ALA A 184 -15.74 22.50 5.84
CA ALA A 184 -16.94 22.77 6.65
C ALA A 184 -18.23 22.64 5.81
N THR A 185 -18.20 23.10 4.57
CA THR A 185 -19.34 23.05 3.64
C THR A 185 -19.30 21.84 2.71
N GLY A 186 -18.10 21.29 2.47
CA GLY A 186 -17.88 20.23 1.49
C GLY A 186 -17.83 20.73 0.05
N ASP A 187 -17.74 22.04 -0.19
CA ASP A 187 -17.78 22.67 -1.51
C ASP A 187 -16.46 23.30 -1.93
N PHE A 188 -16.18 23.28 -3.23
CA PHE A 188 -15.06 24.01 -3.82
C PHE A 188 -15.42 25.48 -3.99
N ILE A 189 -14.73 26.34 -3.24
CA ILE A 189 -14.94 27.79 -3.23
C ILE A 189 -13.87 28.46 -4.09
N LEU A 190 -14.29 29.39 -4.96
CA LEU A 190 -13.38 30.15 -5.82
C LEU A 190 -12.41 30.97 -4.97
N THR A 191 -11.12 30.66 -5.06
CA THR A 191 -10.06 31.37 -4.34
C THR A 191 -9.16 32.18 -5.25
N HIS A 192 -8.93 31.72 -6.48
CA HIS A 192 -8.08 32.39 -7.46
C HIS A 192 -8.80 32.49 -8.81
N PRO A 193 -9.53 33.60 -9.07
CA PRO A 193 -10.15 33.82 -10.38
C PRO A 193 -9.11 34.22 -11.43
N SER A 194 -9.20 33.64 -12.63
CA SER A 194 -8.47 34.08 -13.83
C SER A 194 -6.95 34.21 -13.59
N ILE A 195 -6.34 33.14 -13.11
CA ILE A 195 -4.90 33.03 -12.84
C ILE A 195 -4.12 33.47 -14.09
N LYS A 196 -3.15 34.34 -13.87
CA LYS A 196 -2.15 34.74 -14.86
C LYS A 196 -0.78 34.33 -14.37
N ILE A 197 -0.14 33.44 -15.11
CA ILE A 197 1.22 33.03 -14.80
C ILE A 197 2.15 34.24 -15.00
N PRO A 198 3.10 34.49 -14.09
CA PRO A 198 4.08 35.54 -14.29
C PRO A 198 4.83 35.37 -15.62
N PRO A 199 5.14 36.44 -16.37
CA PRO A 199 5.87 36.34 -17.63
C PRO A 199 7.26 35.69 -17.45
N ARG A 200 7.83 35.82 -16.24
CA ARG A 200 9.07 35.21 -15.80
C ARG A 200 9.05 34.91 -14.30
N GLY A 201 9.67 33.81 -13.88
CA GLY A 201 9.91 33.45 -12.48
C GLY A 201 11.38 33.35 -12.10
N GLN A 202 11.63 32.88 -10.87
CA GLN A 202 12.98 32.62 -10.32
C GLN A 202 13.10 31.19 -9.82
N ILE A 203 12.36 30.27 -10.43
CA ILE A 203 12.29 28.86 -10.02
C ILE A 203 12.44 27.99 -11.25
N TYR A 204 13.30 26.98 -11.16
CA TYR A 204 13.28 25.87 -12.09
C TYR A 204 12.98 24.58 -11.33
N SER A 205 12.25 23.67 -11.98
CA SER A 205 11.81 22.41 -11.42
C SER A 205 12.15 21.26 -12.34
N VAL A 206 13.20 20.52 -11.98
CA VAL A 206 13.70 19.37 -12.71
C VAL A 206 14.38 18.42 -11.72
N ASN A 207 14.44 17.13 -12.05
CA ASN A 207 15.17 16.16 -11.23
C ASN A 207 16.69 16.33 -11.41
N ASP A 208 17.28 17.21 -10.61
CA ASP A 208 18.73 17.54 -10.63
C ASP A 208 19.66 16.34 -10.47
N ALA A 209 19.18 15.20 -9.92
CA ALA A 209 19.98 13.98 -9.82
C ALA A 209 20.40 13.42 -11.19
N ARG A 210 19.71 13.82 -12.26
CA ARG A 210 19.98 13.41 -13.65
C ARG A 210 20.88 14.39 -14.41
N TYR A 211 21.50 15.35 -13.73
CA TYR A 211 22.30 16.41 -14.35
C TYR A 211 23.31 15.91 -15.40
N PHE A 212 24.01 14.82 -15.11
CA PHE A 212 25.03 14.26 -16.00
C PHE A 212 24.43 13.56 -17.23
N ASP A 213 23.19 13.08 -17.13
CA ASP A 213 22.46 12.43 -18.22
C ASP A 213 21.81 13.44 -19.18
N TRP A 214 21.76 14.73 -18.80
CA TRP A 214 21.08 15.76 -19.59
C TRP A 214 21.85 16.15 -20.84
N PRO A 215 21.16 16.59 -21.91
CA PRO A 215 21.83 17.13 -23.08
C PRO A 215 22.56 18.44 -22.77
N GLU A 216 23.47 18.83 -23.65
CA GLU A 216 24.34 19.99 -23.45
C GLU A 216 23.55 21.30 -23.33
N GLY A 217 22.49 21.48 -24.14
CA GLY A 217 21.66 22.69 -24.11
C GLY A 217 20.96 22.85 -22.76
N LEU A 218 20.38 21.78 -22.23
CA LEU A 218 19.75 21.80 -20.91
C LEU A 218 20.75 22.08 -19.78
N ARG A 219 21.93 21.44 -19.79
CA ARG A 219 22.97 21.69 -18.77
C ARG A 219 23.40 23.16 -18.80
N LYS A 220 23.66 23.71 -19.99
CA LYS A 220 24.02 25.12 -20.19
C LYS A 220 22.96 26.05 -19.66
N TYR A 221 21.68 25.81 -19.96
CA TYR A 221 20.57 26.60 -19.44
C TYR A 221 20.57 26.61 -17.91
N ILE A 222 20.58 25.42 -17.29
CA ILE A 222 20.50 25.27 -15.83
C ILE A 222 21.68 25.95 -15.13
N ASP A 223 22.91 25.75 -15.62
CA ASP A 223 24.10 26.39 -15.03
C ASP A 223 24.05 27.91 -15.15
N THR A 224 23.54 28.41 -16.27
CA THR A 224 23.43 29.85 -16.55
C THR A 224 22.44 30.51 -15.60
N VAL A 225 21.24 29.92 -15.43
CA VAL A 225 20.23 30.47 -14.50
C VAL A 225 20.60 30.31 -13.02
N ARG A 226 21.32 29.23 -12.64
CA ARG A 226 21.87 29.04 -11.28
C ARG A 226 22.89 30.11 -10.90
N GLN A 227 23.70 30.54 -11.87
CA GLN A 227 24.71 31.58 -11.66
C GLN A 227 24.12 33.00 -11.72
N GLY A 228 22.85 33.15 -12.11
CA GLY A 228 22.22 34.45 -12.35
C GLY A 228 22.79 35.16 -13.59
N LYS A 229 23.25 34.36 -14.57
CA LYS A 229 23.80 34.82 -15.84
C LYS A 229 22.84 34.63 -17.01
N GLY A 230 21.60 34.20 -16.74
CA GLY A 230 20.56 34.08 -17.75
C GLY A 230 20.12 35.44 -18.28
N LYS A 231 19.15 35.45 -19.21
CA LYS A 231 18.52 36.69 -19.69
C LYS A 231 17.95 37.50 -18.52
N TYR A 232 17.57 36.82 -17.45
CA TYR A 232 17.26 37.45 -16.17
C TYR A 232 18.45 37.36 -15.20
N PRO A 233 19.01 38.51 -14.76
CA PRO A 233 20.25 38.56 -13.99
C PRO A 233 20.02 38.29 -12.49
N LYS A 234 19.23 37.25 -12.17
CA LYS A 234 19.02 36.75 -10.80
C LYS A 234 19.18 35.25 -10.78
N LYS A 235 19.68 34.74 -9.65
CA LYS A 235 19.87 33.29 -9.46
C LYS A 235 18.52 32.61 -9.27
N TYR A 236 18.30 31.54 -10.03
CA TYR A 236 17.09 30.74 -9.90
C TYR A 236 17.22 29.76 -8.73
N SER A 237 16.11 29.49 -8.06
CA SER A 237 16.00 28.46 -7.03
C SER A 237 15.54 27.14 -7.62
N ALA A 238 16.21 26.04 -7.24
CA ALA A 238 15.74 24.70 -7.55
C ALA A 238 14.55 24.32 -6.65
N ARG A 239 13.45 23.84 -7.20
CA ARG A 239 12.34 23.23 -6.45
C ARG A 239 11.83 22.03 -7.24
N TYR A 240 11.82 20.84 -6.64
CA TYR A 240 11.31 19.63 -7.29
C TYR A 240 10.58 18.81 -6.23
N ILE A 241 9.24 18.73 -6.33
CA ILE A 241 8.38 18.06 -5.36
C ILE A 241 8.27 16.56 -5.66
N CYS A 242 8.59 16.14 -6.89
CA CYS A 242 8.38 14.78 -7.40
C CYS A 242 6.90 14.43 -7.67
N SER A 243 6.01 15.42 -7.75
CA SER A 243 4.64 15.29 -8.30
C SER A 243 4.47 16.34 -9.39
N LEU A 244 4.05 15.89 -10.57
CA LEU A 244 3.87 16.77 -11.72
C LEU A 244 2.83 17.84 -11.43
N VAL A 245 1.70 17.46 -10.80
CA VAL A 245 0.63 18.39 -10.41
C VAL A 245 1.11 19.44 -9.42
N ALA A 246 1.89 19.03 -8.41
CA ALA A 246 2.40 19.95 -7.40
C ALA A 246 3.45 20.94 -7.96
N ASP A 247 4.37 20.44 -8.78
CA ASP A 247 5.37 21.26 -9.46
C ASP A 247 4.72 22.20 -10.49
N PHE A 248 3.69 21.74 -11.20
CA PHE A 248 2.86 22.56 -12.09
C PHE A 248 2.12 23.66 -11.34
N HIS A 249 1.41 23.33 -10.25
CA HIS A 249 0.63 24.30 -9.48
C HIS A 249 1.49 25.44 -8.95
N ARG A 250 2.68 25.13 -8.41
CA ARG A 250 3.66 26.14 -7.98
C ARG A 250 4.11 27.01 -9.15
N THR A 251 4.43 26.40 -10.29
CA THR A 251 4.89 27.12 -11.49
C THR A 251 3.80 28.05 -12.03
N LEU A 252 2.54 27.62 -12.00
CA LEU A 252 1.39 28.41 -12.41
C LEU A 252 1.22 29.68 -11.57
N LEU A 253 1.44 29.60 -10.24
CA LEU A 253 1.26 30.73 -9.34
C LEU A 253 2.50 31.63 -9.21
N TYR A 254 3.70 31.04 -9.15
CA TYR A 254 4.94 31.76 -8.86
C TYR A 254 5.78 32.05 -10.11
N GLY A 255 5.42 31.48 -11.25
CA GLY A 255 6.21 31.53 -12.47
C GLY A 255 7.48 30.69 -12.39
N GLY A 256 8.24 30.70 -13.48
CA GLY A 256 9.42 29.87 -13.67
C GLY A 256 9.14 28.73 -14.64
N VAL A 257 9.91 27.65 -14.55
CA VAL A 257 9.78 26.51 -15.45
C VAL A 257 9.72 25.19 -14.69
N ALA A 258 8.78 24.32 -15.07
CA ALA A 258 8.74 22.91 -14.68
C ALA A 258 9.03 22.04 -15.90
N MET A 259 9.90 21.05 -15.72
CA MET A 259 10.38 20.22 -16.82
C MET A 259 10.65 18.78 -16.41
N ASN A 260 10.33 17.88 -17.33
CA ASN A 260 10.82 16.51 -17.37
C ASN A 260 11.46 16.29 -18.75
N PRO A 261 12.80 16.38 -18.86
CA PRO A 261 13.51 16.25 -20.12
C PRO A 261 13.45 14.87 -20.77
N ARG A 262 13.04 13.85 -20.01
CA ARG A 262 12.98 12.45 -20.46
C ARG A 262 11.63 12.15 -21.10
N ASP A 263 11.66 11.20 -22.02
CA ASP A 263 10.47 10.59 -22.60
C ASP A 263 9.75 9.68 -21.59
N HIS A 264 9.05 10.29 -20.62
CA HIS A 264 8.47 9.59 -19.46
C HIS A 264 7.01 9.96 -19.17
N LEU A 265 6.62 11.22 -19.39
CA LEU A 265 5.25 11.68 -19.13
C LEU A 265 4.36 11.42 -20.34
N ARG A 266 3.08 11.17 -20.13
CA ARG A 266 2.13 10.76 -21.17
C ARG A 266 1.40 11.96 -21.77
N LEU A 267 1.24 11.91 -23.10
CA LEU A 267 0.66 12.99 -23.88
C LEU A 267 -0.80 13.26 -23.54
N VAL A 268 -1.60 12.19 -23.52
CA VAL A 268 -3.06 12.27 -23.58
C VAL A 268 -3.65 12.82 -22.28
N TYR A 269 -3.22 12.31 -21.13
CA TYR A 269 -3.85 12.58 -19.83
C TYR A 269 -2.96 13.34 -18.82
N GLU A 270 -1.65 13.51 -19.08
CA GLU A 270 -0.78 14.39 -18.26
C GLU A 270 -0.45 15.69 -19.01
N ALA A 271 0.22 15.61 -20.16
CA ALA A 271 0.75 16.78 -20.86
C ALA A 271 -0.35 17.67 -21.45
N ASN A 272 -1.26 17.12 -22.26
CA ASN A 272 -2.31 17.90 -22.93
C ASN A 272 -3.18 18.71 -21.93
N PRO A 273 -3.72 18.11 -20.85
CA PRO A 273 -4.52 18.86 -19.88
C PRO A 273 -3.75 19.98 -19.18
N LEU A 274 -2.50 19.73 -18.76
CA LEU A 274 -1.69 20.73 -18.07
C LEU A 274 -1.25 21.88 -18.98
N ILE A 275 -0.91 21.59 -20.25
CA ILE A 275 -0.57 22.65 -21.20
C ILE A 275 -1.80 23.48 -21.55
N PHE A 276 -2.98 22.87 -21.68
CA PHE A 276 -4.21 23.63 -21.87
C PHE A 276 -4.44 24.64 -20.75
N LEU A 277 -4.17 24.28 -19.50
CA LEU A 277 -4.29 25.17 -18.35
C LEU A 277 -3.23 26.28 -18.34
N VAL A 278 -1.98 25.96 -18.69
CA VAL A 278 -0.88 26.94 -18.66
C VAL A 278 -1.05 27.97 -19.77
N GLU A 279 -1.48 27.58 -20.97
CA GLU A 279 -1.71 28.50 -22.08
C GLU A 279 -2.87 29.46 -21.80
N HIS A 280 -3.97 28.97 -21.21
CA HIS A 280 -5.09 29.85 -20.77
C HIS A 280 -4.70 30.79 -19.62
N ALA A 281 -3.67 30.44 -18.85
CA ALA A 281 -3.06 31.32 -17.86
C ALA A 281 -2.03 32.30 -18.46
N GLY A 282 -1.71 32.21 -19.75
CA GLY A 282 -0.74 33.07 -20.45
C GLY A 282 0.70 32.53 -20.47
N GLY A 283 0.89 31.25 -20.14
CA GLY A 283 2.18 30.56 -20.20
C GLY A 283 2.39 29.81 -21.51
N ARG A 284 3.42 28.96 -21.51
CA ARG A 284 3.81 28.15 -22.68
C ARG A 284 4.15 26.72 -22.28
N GLY A 285 3.94 25.78 -23.21
CA GLY A 285 4.34 24.39 -23.07
C GLY A 285 4.86 23.78 -24.38
N SER A 286 5.94 23.02 -24.31
CA SER A 286 6.55 22.33 -25.44
C SER A 286 7.20 21.00 -25.03
N ASP A 287 7.50 20.14 -25.99
CA ASP A 287 8.38 18.99 -25.79
C ASP A 287 9.86 19.39 -25.92
N GLY A 288 10.16 20.68 -26.05
CA GLY A 288 11.48 21.23 -26.40
C GLY A 288 11.68 21.50 -27.89
N LYS A 289 10.76 21.05 -28.77
CA LYS A 289 10.81 21.24 -30.24
C LYS A 289 9.47 21.71 -30.82
N HIS A 290 8.38 21.10 -30.39
CA HIS A 290 7.02 21.30 -30.85
C HIS A 290 6.12 21.73 -29.68
N LYS A 291 5.07 22.49 -30.00
CA LYS A 291 4.02 22.82 -29.03
C LYS A 291 3.19 21.57 -28.72
N ILE A 292 2.99 21.27 -27.44
CA ILE A 292 2.31 20.04 -27.00
C ILE A 292 0.90 19.93 -27.56
N LEU A 293 0.10 21.00 -27.48
CA LEU A 293 -1.30 20.96 -27.92
C LEU A 293 -1.47 20.79 -29.44
N SER A 294 -0.40 20.92 -30.23
CA SER A 294 -0.41 20.71 -31.67
C SER A 294 0.01 19.29 -32.08
N ILE A 295 0.46 18.47 -31.12
CA ILE A 295 0.86 17.08 -31.38
C ILE A 295 -0.42 16.25 -31.56
N GLN A 296 -0.44 15.41 -32.59
CA GLN A 296 -1.48 14.42 -32.81
C GLN A 296 -1.07 13.10 -32.12
N PRO A 297 -1.78 12.65 -31.08
CA PRO A 297 -1.46 11.39 -30.42
C PRO A 297 -1.58 10.21 -31.39
N VAL A 298 -0.57 9.32 -31.40
CA VAL A 298 -0.58 8.08 -32.20
C VAL A 298 -0.89 6.84 -31.36
N LYS A 299 -0.70 6.93 -30.04
CA LYS A 299 -0.96 5.86 -29.07
C LYS A 299 -1.52 6.47 -27.80
N LEU A 300 -2.35 5.70 -27.08
CA LEU A 300 -2.97 6.17 -25.83
C LEU A 300 -1.91 6.55 -24.78
N HIS A 301 -0.95 5.64 -24.56
CA HIS A 301 0.13 5.83 -23.60
C HIS A 301 1.41 6.43 -24.23
N GLN A 302 1.27 7.25 -25.28
CA GLN A 302 2.42 7.92 -25.90
C GLN A 302 3.14 8.80 -24.88
N ARG A 303 4.45 8.56 -24.70
CA ARG A 303 5.30 9.35 -23.81
C ARG A 303 5.96 10.50 -24.58
N LEU A 304 6.38 11.53 -23.84
CA LEU A 304 7.23 12.61 -24.33
C LEU A 304 8.01 13.32 -23.20
N PRO A 305 9.09 14.06 -23.55
CA PRO A 305 9.60 15.14 -22.72
C PRO A 305 8.56 16.25 -22.55
N LEU A 306 8.53 16.90 -21.39
CA LEU A 306 7.59 17.98 -21.09
C LEU A 306 8.34 19.18 -20.52
N PHE A 307 8.11 20.35 -21.08
CA PHE A 307 8.61 21.63 -20.57
C PHE A 307 7.45 22.63 -20.55
N LEU A 308 7.21 23.27 -19.41
CA LEU A 308 6.12 24.23 -19.28
C LEU A 308 6.44 25.32 -18.26
N GLY A 309 5.80 26.48 -18.43
CA GLY A 309 5.83 27.54 -17.44
C GLY A 309 5.71 28.93 -18.02
N SER A 310 6.42 29.86 -17.40
CA SER A 310 6.48 31.27 -17.76
C SER A 310 6.97 31.46 -19.21
N PRO A 311 6.32 32.32 -20.01
CA PRO A 311 6.60 32.44 -21.43
C PRO A 311 8.05 32.86 -21.72
N GLU A 312 8.61 33.80 -20.97
CA GLU A 312 9.98 34.27 -21.20
C GLU A 312 11.04 33.24 -20.75
N ASP A 313 10.74 32.46 -19.71
CA ASP A 313 11.61 31.37 -19.23
C ASP A 313 11.67 30.24 -20.26
N MET A 314 10.51 29.89 -20.84
CA MET A 314 10.41 28.90 -21.91
C MET A 314 11.16 29.35 -23.18
N GLU A 315 11.04 30.61 -23.57
CA GLU A 315 11.79 31.18 -24.70
C GLU A 315 13.31 31.18 -24.49
N GLU A 316 13.74 31.42 -23.25
CA GLU A 316 15.14 31.32 -22.90
C GLU A 316 15.61 29.86 -22.97
N LEU A 317 14.90 28.92 -22.34
CA LEU A 317 15.22 27.50 -22.36
C LEU A 317 15.36 26.95 -23.79
N GLU A 318 14.36 27.20 -24.64
CA GLU A 318 14.34 26.73 -26.04
C GLU A 318 15.49 27.30 -26.87
N SER A 319 16.01 28.49 -26.51
CA SER A 319 17.14 29.10 -27.22
C SER A 319 18.48 28.36 -27.06
N TYR A 320 18.59 27.44 -26.09
CA TYR A 320 19.77 26.58 -25.91
C TYR A 320 19.78 25.34 -26.82
N GLY A 321 18.73 25.13 -27.62
CA GLY A 321 18.66 24.05 -28.61
C GLY A 321 18.35 22.69 -27.99
N ASP A 322 19.35 21.83 -27.83
CA ASP A 322 19.15 20.44 -27.40
C ASP A 322 18.84 20.35 -25.90
N VAL A 323 17.55 20.25 -25.58
CA VAL A 323 17.04 20.16 -24.20
C VAL A 323 16.38 18.82 -23.88
N GLN A 324 16.18 17.94 -24.86
CA GLN A 324 15.57 16.61 -24.68
C GLN A 324 16.62 15.56 -24.27
N GLN A 325 16.38 14.84 -23.18
CA GLN A 325 17.24 13.73 -22.76
C GLN A 325 16.92 12.47 -23.58
N LYS A 326 17.91 11.97 -24.33
CA LYS A 326 17.84 10.66 -25.01
C LYS A 326 18.03 9.52 -23.99
N MET A 327 17.33 8.41 -24.16
CA MET A 327 17.52 7.21 -23.33
C MET A 327 18.72 6.41 -23.84
N ASP A 328 19.78 6.30 -23.04
CA ASP A 328 20.84 5.30 -23.28
C ASP A 328 20.34 3.91 -22.85
N LEU A 329 20.32 2.96 -23.78
CA LEU A 329 19.91 1.57 -23.56
C LEU A 329 21.08 0.65 -23.17
N SER A 330 22.18 1.18 -22.62
CA SER A 330 23.37 0.37 -22.30
C SER A 330 24.00 0.76 -20.96
N SER A 331 23.56 0.10 -19.88
CA SER A 331 24.43 -0.16 -18.72
C SER A 331 25.02 -1.56 -18.88
N GLY A 332 26.18 -1.66 -19.50
CA GLY A 332 26.94 -2.90 -19.67
C GLY A 332 28.32 -2.63 -20.26
N GLU A 333 29.27 -2.35 -19.36
CA GLU A 333 30.74 -2.49 -19.43
C GLU A 333 31.57 -1.87 -20.60
N GLU A 334 32.72 -1.33 -20.18
CA GLU A 334 33.75 -0.56 -20.89
C GLU A 334 34.32 -1.20 -22.18
N SER A 335 34.66 -0.40 -23.20
CA SER A 335 36.05 -0.06 -23.58
C SER A 335 36.19 0.55 -25.00
N ASP A 336 37.26 1.32 -25.13
CA ASP A 336 37.76 2.13 -26.26
C ASP A 336 38.01 1.41 -27.61
N ILE A 337 37.87 2.19 -28.72
CA ILE A 337 38.52 2.14 -30.06
C ILE A 337 37.84 1.36 -31.22
N SER A 338 37.25 2.09 -32.19
CA SER A 338 37.83 2.43 -33.53
C SER A 338 36.76 2.82 -34.57
N ASP A 339 37.10 3.75 -35.47
CA ASP A 339 36.32 4.25 -36.63
C ASP A 339 35.91 3.19 -37.68
N SER A 340 35.87 1.91 -37.33
CA SER A 340 35.34 0.83 -38.16
C SER A 340 33.86 0.49 -37.87
N GLU A 341 33.29 0.99 -36.77
CA GLU A 341 31.89 0.75 -36.38
C GLU A 341 30.91 1.70 -37.07
N ILE A 342 31.31 2.92 -37.44
CA ILE A 342 30.47 3.86 -38.20
C ILE A 342 30.03 3.27 -39.55
N SER A 343 30.87 2.44 -40.17
CA SER A 343 30.53 1.79 -41.44
C SER A 343 29.66 0.54 -41.25
N ARG A 344 29.65 -0.08 -40.06
CA ARG A 344 28.69 -1.13 -39.69
C ARG A 344 27.34 -0.52 -39.31
N ASP A 345 27.30 0.61 -38.64
CA ASP A 345 26.06 1.29 -38.24
C ASP A 345 25.28 1.87 -39.43
N ILE A 346 25.96 2.30 -40.50
CA ILE A 346 25.29 2.64 -41.77
C ILE A 346 24.70 1.38 -42.42
N SER A 347 25.39 0.23 -42.32
CA SER A 347 24.89 -1.05 -42.82
C SER A 347 23.72 -1.59 -41.99
N ILE A 348 23.77 -1.44 -40.67
CA ILE A 348 22.69 -1.81 -39.73
C ILE A 348 21.51 -0.86 -39.88
N SER A 349 21.73 0.44 -40.11
CA SER A 349 20.68 1.40 -40.46
C SER A 349 20.01 1.06 -41.81
N MET A 350 20.79 0.63 -42.81
CA MET A 350 20.24 0.11 -44.08
C MET A 350 19.51 -1.22 -43.90
N GLU A 351 19.95 -2.11 -43.00
CA GLU A 351 19.25 -3.35 -42.65
C GLU A 351 18.02 -3.12 -41.78
N GLN A 352 18.01 -2.12 -40.90
CA GLN A 352 16.85 -1.67 -40.14
C GLN A 352 15.82 -0.98 -41.05
N ASN A 353 16.26 -0.24 -42.07
CA ASN A 353 15.38 0.29 -43.11
C ASN A 353 14.81 -0.84 -43.98
N ARG A 354 15.58 -1.88 -44.31
CA ARG A 354 15.07 -3.10 -44.96
C ARG A 354 14.12 -3.91 -44.07
N ALA A 355 14.37 -3.97 -42.77
CA ALA A 355 13.48 -4.59 -41.80
C ALA A 355 12.20 -3.79 -41.59
N GLY A 356 12.26 -2.45 -41.67
CA GLY A 356 11.12 -1.54 -41.71
C GLY A 356 10.28 -1.73 -42.97
N GLU A 357 10.91 -1.86 -44.14
CA GLU A 357 10.21 -2.24 -45.39
C GLU A 357 9.62 -3.66 -45.30
N SER A 358 10.30 -4.60 -44.65
CA SER A 358 9.77 -5.95 -44.41
C SER A 358 8.60 -5.94 -43.41
N LEU A 359 8.62 -5.06 -42.42
CA LEU A 359 7.53 -4.87 -41.45
C LEU A 359 6.32 -4.21 -42.11
N ILE A 360 6.54 -3.21 -42.98
CA ILE A 360 5.48 -2.60 -43.80
C ILE A 360 4.86 -3.66 -44.72
N ARG A 361 5.67 -4.50 -45.38
CA ARG A 361 5.15 -5.63 -46.17
C ARG A 361 4.37 -6.64 -45.31
N LEU A 362 4.84 -6.96 -44.11
CA LEU A 362 4.11 -7.82 -43.16
C LEU A 362 2.80 -7.19 -42.69
N LEU A 363 2.76 -5.87 -42.48
CA LEU A 363 1.55 -5.13 -42.14
C LEU A 363 0.58 -5.06 -43.32
N GLU A 364 1.07 -4.85 -44.53
CA GLU A 364 0.28 -4.95 -45.76
C GLU A 364 -0.25 -6.37 -45.98
N GLU A 365 0.55 -7.41 -45.70
CA GLU A 365 0.14 -8.80 -45.75
C GLU A 365 -0.93 -9.10 -44.69
N GLN A 366 -0.74 -8.63 -43.44
CA GLN A 366 -1.77 -8.76 -42.39
C GLN A 366 -3.04 -7.99 -42.74
N GLN A 367 -2.93 -6.81 -43.34
CA GLN A 367 -4.07 -6.03 -43.80
C GLN A 367 -4.82 -6.78 -44.93
N ARG A 368 -4.10 -7.36 -45.90
CA ARG A 368 -4.70 -8.20 -46.95
C ARG A 368 -5.36 -9.45 -46.38
N VAL A 369 -4.75 -10.11 -45.40
CA VAL A 369 -5.33 -11.28 -44.72
C VAL A 369 -6.58 -10.88 -43.93
N LYS A 370 -6.58 -9.72 -43.26
CA LYS A 370 -7.74 -9.19 -42.54
C LYS A 370 -8.88 -8.84 -43.49
N GLU A 371 -8.57 -8.19 -44.62
CA GLU A 371 -9.55 -7.86 -45.66
C GLU A 371 -10.11 -9.13 -46.34
N ALA A 372 -9.28 -10.14 -46.58
CA ALA A 372 -9.72 -11.43 -47.09
C ALA A 372 -10.65 -12.14 -46.08
N ALA A 373 -10.31 -12.13 -44.80
CA ALA A 373 -11.15 -12.70 -43.74
C ALA A 373 -12.49 -11.95 -43.59
N GLN A 374 -12.48 -10.62 -43.70
CA GLN A 374 -13.70 -9.81 -43.69
C GLN A 374 -14.60 -10.09 -44.89
N ASN A 375 -14.03 -10.19 -46.09
CA ASN A 375 -14.79 -10.57 -47.29
C ASN A 375 -15.39 -11.97 -47.17
N GLU A 376 -14.68 -12.89 -46.51
CA GLU A 376 -15.16 -14.24 -46.26
C GLU A 376 -16.29 -14.29 -45.23
N ILE A 377 -16.20 -13.51 -44.14
CA ILE A 377 -17.30 -13.33 -43.18
C ILE A 377 -18.53 -12.78 -43.90
N LEU A 378 -18.36 -11.76 -44.75
CA LEU A 378 -19.45 -11.15 -45.51
C LEU A 378 -20.08 -12.13 -46.53
N ARG A 379 -19.30 -13.09 -47.05
CA ARG A 379 -19.80 -14.19 -47.89
C ARG A 379 -20.64 -15.16 -47.06
N LEU A 380 -20.14 -15.58 -45.90
CA LEU A 380 -20.83 -16.50 -44.99
C LEU A 380 -22.14 -15.92 -44.43
N GLU A 381 -22.17 -14.62 -44.14
CA GLU A 381 -23.40 -13.91 -43.74
C GLU A 381 -24.48 -13.96 -44.83
N ARG A 382 -24.11 -13.75 -46.10
CA ARG A 382 -25.06 -13.89 -47.22
C ARG A 382 -25.57 -15.32 -47.39
N GLU A 383 -24.69 -16.32 -47.22
CA GLU A 383 -25.09 -17.74 -47.28
C GLU A 383 -26.03 -18.11 -46.15
N LEU A 384 -25.81 -17.56 -44.95
CA LEU A 384 -26.71 -17.74 -43.82
C LEU A 384 -28.08 -17.09 -44.08
N ASP A 385 -28.12 -15.88 -44.61
CA ASP A 385 -29.37 -15.17 -44.97
C ASP A 385 -30.18 -15.94 -46.03
N GLU A 386 -29.51 -16.47 -47.05
CA GLU A 386 -30.15 -17.30 -48.08
C GLU A 386 -30.69 -18.61 -47.51
N LYS A 387 -29.96 -19.23 -46.58
CA LYS A 387 -30.41 -20.45 -45.89
C LYS A 387 -31.64 -20.19 -45.03
N GLN A 388 -31.64 -19.10 -44.26
CA GLN A 388 -32.79 -18.69 -43.45
C GLN A 388 -34.02 -18.39 -44.32
N ARG A 389 -33.83 -17.76 -45.49
CA ARG A 389 -34.91 -17.53 -46.46
C ARG A 389 -35.54 -18.84 -46.95
N LEU A 390 -34.71 -19.80 -47.38
CA LEU A 390 -35.19 -21.11 -47.83
C LEU A 390 -35.92 -21.87 -46.71
N GLU A 391 -35.47 -21.76 -45.47
CA GLU A 391 -36.13 -22.36 -44.30
C GLU A 391 -37.53 -21.78 -44.06
N MET A 392 -37.68 -20.46 -44.20
CA MET A 392 -38.98 -19.79 -44.11
C MET A 392 -39.94 -20.20 -45.24
N GLU A 393 -39.45 -20.32 -46.49
CA GLU A 393 -40.26 -20.79 -47.63
C GLU A 393 -40.74 -22.24 -47.44
N ILE A 394 -39.86 -23.13 -46.94
CA ILE A 394 -40.22 -24.52 -46.62
C ILE A 394 -41.28 -24.58 -45.52
N LEU A 395 -41.17 -23.75 -44.49
CA LEU A 395 -42.18 -23.65 -43.42
C LEU A 395 -43.52 -23.16 -43.95
N GLU A 396 -43.52 -22.17 -44.85
CA GLU A 396 -44.74 -21.65 -45.48
C GLU A 396 -45.42 -22.73 -46.34
N LEU A 397 -44.66 -23.45 -47.18
CA LEU A 397 -45.17 -24.55 -47.99
C LEU A 397 -45.73 -25.69 -47.14
N LYS A 398 -45.04 -26.08 -46.05
CA LYS A 398 -45.55 -27.07 -45.08
C LYS A 398 -46.87 -26.61 -44.43
N GLY A 399 -46.96 -25.33 -44.06
CA GLY A 399 -48.18 -24.73 -43.51
C GLY A 399 -49.34 -24.78 -44.48
N LYS A 400 -49.13 -24.38 -45.75
CA LYS A 400 -50.14 -24.46 -46.83
C LYS A 400 -50.63 -25.89 -47.04
N LEU A 401 -49.71 -26.86 -47.07
CA LEU A 401 -50.04 -28.28 -47.22
C LEU A 401 -50.89 -28.80 -46.06
N GLN A 402 -50.58 -28.37 -44.83
CA GLN A 402 -51.31 -28.78 -43.64
C GLN A 402 -52.74 -28.21 -43.62
N VAL A 403 -52.93 -26.96 -44.05
CA VAL A 403 -54.26 -26.36 -44.21
C VAL A 403 -55.09 -27.10 -45.26
N MET A 404 -54.50 -27.40 -46.42
CA MET A 404 -55.20 -28.14 -47.48
C MET A 404 -55.59 -29.56 -47.07
N LYS A 405 -54.76 -30.25 -46.30
CA LYS A 405 -55.07 -31.57 -45.73
C LYS A 405 -56.27 -31.56 -44.78
N HIS A 406 -56.55 -30.43 -44.13
CA HIS A 406 -57.72 -30.29 -43.24
C HIS A 406 -59.00 -29.91 -44.01
N LEU A 407 -58.89 -29.48 -45.27
CA LEU A 407 -60.01 -29.10 -46.14
C LEU A 407 -60.42 -30.24 -47.11
N GLU A 408 -59.79 -31.40 -47.00
CA GLU A 408 -59.96 -32.52 -47.92
C GLU A 408 -61.33 -33.20 -47.71
N SER A 409 -62.19 -33.14 -48.73
CA SER A 409 -63.39 -33.98 -48.89
C SER A 409 -63.14 -34.99 -50.02
N GLU A 410 -63.65 -36.22 -49.89
CA GLU A 410 -63.27 -37.38 -50.73
C GLU A 410 -63.42 -37.18 -52.26
N ASP A 411 -64.26 -36.23 -52.69
CA ASP A 411 -64.63 -35.99 -54.10
C ASP A 411 -64.01 -34.74 -54.78
N ASP A 412 -63.13 -33.97 -54.12
CA ASP A 412 -62.56 -32.74 -54.71
C ASP A 412 -61.23 -32.99 -55.44
N GLU A 413 -61.34 -33.41 -56.69
CA GLU A 413 -60.18 -33.74 -57.55
C GLU A 413 -59.29 -32.51 -57.86
N ALA A 414 -59.86 -31.29 -57.82
CA ALA A 414 -59.10 -30.06 -57.99
C ALA A 414 -58.22 -29.76 -56.76
N LEU A 415 -58.69 -30.10 -55.56
CA LEU A 415 -57.93 -29.98 -54.31
C LEU A 415 -56.75 -30.96 -54.28
N LYS A 416 -56.96 -32.21 -54.72
CA LYS A 416 -55.90 -33.24 -54.84
C LYS A 416 -54.81 -32.84 -55.83
N SER A 417 -55.17 -32.23 -56.96
CA SER A 417 -54.19 -31.72 -57.94
C SER A 417 -53.30 -30.63 -57.35
N LYS A 418 -53.89 -29.65 -56.63
CA LYS A 418 -53.13 -28.57 -55.97
C LYS A 418 -52.25 -29.06 -54.82
N MET A 419 -52.72 -30.04 -54.05
CA MET A 419 -51.89 -30.66 -53.00
C MET A 419 -50.67 -31.34 -53.60
N LYS A 420 -50.82 -32.00 -54.76
CA LYS A 420 -49.70 -32.64 -55.46
C LYS A 420 -48.68 -31.62 -55.98
N GLU A 421 -49.14 -30.52 -56.58
CA GLU A 421 -48.28 -29.40 -57.03
C GLU A 421 -47.44 -28.83 -55.87
N LEU A 422 -48.05 -28.60 -54.72
CA LEU A 422 -47.35 -28.07 -53.54
C LEU A 422 -46.42 -29.09 -52.87
N GLN A 423 -46.71 -30.39 -53.00
CA GLN A 423 -45.78 -31.45 -52.58
C GLN A 423 -44.54 -31.49 -53.45
N GLU A 424 -44.69 -31.35 -54.76
CA GLU A 424 -43.57 -31.29 -55.71
C GLU A 424 -42.68 -30.05 -55.46
N GLU A 425 -43.28 -28.88 -55.25
CA GLU A 425 -42.55 -27.63 -54.92
C GLU A 425 -41.83 -27.70 -53.57
N LEU A 426 -42.46 -28.31 -52.55
CA LEU A 426 -41.83 -28.57 -51.25
C LEU A 426 -40.64 -29.54 -51.38
N GLU A 427 -40.75 -30.57 -52.21
CA GLU A 427 -39.67 -31.53 -52.42
C GLU A 427 -38.47 -30.88 -53.13
N GLU A 428 -38.72 -29.97 -54.08
CA GLU A 428 -37.69 -29.20 -54.76
C GLU A 428 -36.91 -28.30 -53.79
N ARG A 429 -37.59 -27.56 -52.90
CA ARG A 429 -36.90 -26.67 -51.93
C ARG A 429 -36.17 -27.43 -50.83
N ASN A 430 -36.64 -28.61 -50.42
CA ASN A 430 -35.88 -29.48 -49.52
C ASN A 430 -34.59 -30.03 -50.18
N LYS A 431 -34.62 -30.34 -51.48
CA LYS A 431 -33.42 -30.75 -52.23
C LYS A 431 -32.42 -29.60 -52.33
N GLU A 432 -32.88 -28.38 -52.60
CA GLU A 432 -32.05 -27.18 -52.64
C GLU A 432 -31.37 -26.90 -51.28
N MET A 433 -32.09 -27.02 -50.16
CA MET A 433 -31.53 -26.86 -48.82
C MET A 433 -30.47 -27.93 -48.49
N THR A 434 -30.73 -29.19 -48.87
CA THR A 434 -29.80 -30.30 -48.61
C THR A 434 -28.50 -30.12 -49.40
N TRP A 435 -28.61 -29.75 -50.69
CA TRP A 435 -27.46 -29.48 -51.54
C TRP A 435 -26.58 -28.34 -51.00
N LYS A 436 -27.17 -27.29 -50.42
CA LYS A 436 -26.44 -26.18 -49.78
C LYS A 436 -25.73 -26.58 -48.47
N MET A 437 -26.22 -27.60 -47.74
CA MET A 437 -25.56 -28.07 -46.51
C MET A 437 -24.30 -28.91 -46.79
N ASP A 438 -24.31 -29.70 -47.87
CA ASP A 438 -23.20 -30.60 -48.19
C ASP A 438 -21.95 -29.87 -48.72
N PHE A 439 -22.10 -28.67 -49.28
CA PHE A 439 -20.98 -27.87 -49.80
C PHE A 439 -20.19 -27.11 -48.71
N SER A 440 -20.71 -27.01 -47.47
CA SER A 440 -20.14 -26.17 -46.40
C SER A 440 -19.35 -26.93 -45.32
N SER A 441 -19.22 -28.26 -45.39
CA SER A 441 -18.70 -29.08 -44.28
C SER A 441 -17.23 -29.52 -44.39
N GLY A 442 -16.48 -28.99 -45.35
CA GLY A 442 -15.12 -29.44 -45.66
C GLY A 442 -14.00 -28.51 -45.21
N GLU A 443 -13.92 -28.08 -43.95
CA GLU A 443 -12.63 -27.73 -43.29
C GLU A 443 -12.76 -27.51 -41.75
N GLU A 444 -11.88 -28.21 -41.02
CA GLU A 444 -11.46 -28.25 -39.59
C GLU A 444 -12.16 -27.41 -38.48
N SER A 445 -12.52 -28.06 -37.35
CA SER A 445 -12.82 -27.38 -36.07
C SER A 445 -11.97 -27.88 -34.88
N ASP A 446 -11.35 -26.92 -34.16
CA ASP A 446 -10.54 -27.09 -32.93
C ASP A 446 -11.42 -27.08 -31.66
N ILE A 447 -11.03 -27.85 -30.63
CA ILE A 447 -11.76 -28.08 -29.36
C ILE A 447 -11.61 -26.89 -28.38
N SER A 448 -12.70 -26.53 -27.68
CA SER A 448 -12.77 -25.46 -26.66
C SER A 448 -12.15 -25.85 -25.31
N ASP A 449 -11.64 -24.86 -24.55
CA ASP A 449 -11.05 -25.04 -23.21
C ASP A 449 -12.03 -25.62 -22.17
N SER A 450 -13.35 -25.51 -22.39
CA SER A 450 -14.40 -26.09 -21.54
C SER A 450 -14.49 -27.62 -21.59
N GLU A 451 -13.93 -28.26 -22.62
CA GLU A 451 -14.04 -29.71 -22.88
C GLU A 451 -12.78 -30.50 -22.47
N ILE A 452 -11.78 -29.81 -21.87
CA ILE A 452 -10.48 -30.39 -21.48
C ILE A 452 -10.62 -31.54 -20.48
N PHE A 453 -11.55 -31.43 -19.53
CA PHE A 453 -11.76 -32.45 -18.49
C PHE A 453 -12.42 -33.72 -19.00
N GLU A 454 -13.21 -33.64 -20.07
CA GLU A 454 -13.84 -34.80 -20.71
C GLU A 454 -12.85 -35.50 -21.65
N TYR A 455 -11.96 -34.73 -22.27
CA TYR A 455 -10.94 -35.25 -23.18
C TYR A 455 -9.79 -36.00 -22.47
N LYS A 456 -9.52 -35.73 -21.17
CA LYS A 456 -8.38 -36.33 -20.44
C LYS A 456 -8.55 -37.83 -20.13
N GLU A 457 -9.79 -38.33 -20.08
CA GLU A 457 -10.08 -39.72 -19.70
C GLU A 457 -9.55 -40.73 -20.72
N LYS A 458 -9.60 -40.38 -22.00
CA LYS A 458 -9.11 -41.22 -23.11
C LYS A 458 -7.58 -41.45 -23.07
N PRO A 459 -6.72 -40.41 -22.96
CA PRO A 459 -5.28 -40.62 -22.79
C PRO A 459 -4.92 -41.26 -21.44
N TYR A 460 -5.67 -41.01 -20.36
CA TYR A 460 -5.47 -41.70 -19.08
C TYR A 460 -5.68 -43.22 -19.19
N GLY A 461 -6.75 -43.66 -19.88
CA GLY A 461 -6.99 -45.08 -20.17
C GLY A 461 -5.91 -45.73 -21.04
N LEU A 462 -5.28 -44.97 -21.96
CA LEU A 462 -4.17 -45.46 -22.79
C LEU A 462 -2.85 -45.62 -22.02
N LEU A 463 -2.63 -44.81 -20.98
CA LEU A 463 -1.49 -44.96 -20.05
C LEU A 463 -1.68 -46.18 -19.15
N LYS A 464 -2.89 -46.34 -18.58
CA LYS A 464 -3.23 -47.47 -17.69
C LYS A 464 -3.21 -48.82 -18.40
N SER A 465 -3.63 -48.86 -19.66
CA SER A 465 -3.56 -50.08 -20.49
C SER A 465 -2.16 -50.39 -21.04
N GLY A 466 -1.16 -49.56 -20.77
CA GLY A 466 0.23 -49.77 -21.20
C GLY A 466 0.49 -49.53 -22.70
N LYS A 467 -0.51 -49.04 -23.45
CA LYS A 467 -0.36 -48.67 -24.87
C LYS A 467 0.55 -47.44 -25.04
N LEU A 468 0.52 -46.52 -24.08
CA LEU A 468 1.47 -45.41 -23.97
C LEU A 468 2.46 -45.71 -22.84
N LYS A 469 3.75 -45.87 -23.18
CA LYS A 469 4.79 -46.28 -22.23
C LYS A 469 5.48 -45.06 -21.60
N VAL A 470 5.41 -44.97 -20.27
CA VAL A 470 6.08 -43.92 -19.46
C VAL A 470 7.45 -44.37 -18.94
N LYS A 471 7.62 -45.67 -18.65
CA LYS A 471 8.89 -46.28 -18.20
C LYS A 471 9.72 -46.76 -19.40
N VAL A 472 11.01 -46.38 -19.45
CA VAL A 472 12.00 -46.89 -20.41
C VAL A 472 12.83 -48.00 -19.74
N HIS A 473 13.46 -48.89 -20.52
CA HIS A 473 14.18 -50.09 -20.03
C HIS A 473 15.33 -49.82 -19.01
N ASN A 474 15.71 -48.56 -18.77
CA ASN A 474 16.80 -48.18 -17.85
C ASN A 474 16.31 -47.54 -16.53
N GLY A 475 15.02 -47.61 -16.20
CA GLY A 475 14.47 -46.99 -14.98
C GLY A 475 14.25 -45.47 -15.08
N SER A 476 14.55 -44.85 -16.23
CA SER A 476 14.18 -43.47 -16.54
C SER A 476 12.71 -43.35 -16.96
N LEU A 477 12.06 -42.24 -16.59
CA LEU A 477 10.68 -41.94 -16.96
C LEU A 477 10.64 -40.90 -18.08
N ARG A 478 9.72 -41.05 -19.03
CA ARG A 478 9.57 -40.16 -20.19
C ARG A 478 8.11 -39.74 -20.39
N CYS A 479 7.91 -38.47 -20.75
CA CYS A 479 6.60 -37.96 -21.16
C CYS A 479 6.24 -38.44 -22.59
N PRO A 480 5.16 -39.22 -22.79
CA PRO A 480 4.77 -39.74 -24.12
C PRO A 480 4.22 -38.68 -25.08
N PHE A 481 3.88 -37.49 -24.56
CA PHE A 481 3.15 -36.45 -25.29
C PHE A 481 4.03 -35.29 -25.77
N CYS A 482 5.33 -35.30 -25.44
CA CYS A 482 6.30 -34.28 -25.86
C CYS A 482 7.27 -34.85 -26.90
N ALA A 483 7.05 -34.54 -28.17
CA ALA A 483 7.98 -34.91 -29.24
C ALA A 483 9.14 -33.89 -29.32
N GLY A 484 10.37 -34.34 -29.04
CA GLY A 484 11.58 -33.76 -29.66
C GLY A 484 12.27 -32.54 -29.04
N LYS A 485 12.03 -32.12 -27.79
CA LYS A 485 12.82 -31.03 -27.16
C LYS A 485 13.60 -31.49 -25.91
N LYS A 486 14.83 -30.96 -25.78
CA LYS A 486 15.98 -31.42 -24.99
C LYS A 486 15.71 -31.66 -23.49
N LYS A 487 15.37 -32.91 -23.13
CA LYS A 487 15.65 -33.69 -21.90
C LYS A 487 14.57 -34.78 -21.82
N GLN A 488 14.92 -36.02 -22.17
CA GLN A 488 13.94 -37.09 -22.39
C GLN A 488 13.88 -38.12 -21.26
N ASP A 489 14.69 -37.96 -20.23
CA ASP A 489 14.76 -38.86 -19.07
C ASP A 489 14.57 -38.02 -17.82
N TYR A 490 13.48 -38.27 -17.10
CA TYR A 490 13.07 -37.58 -15.89
C TYR A 490 13.13 -38.53 -14.68
N LYS A 491 13.48 -37.98 -13.51
CA LYS A 491 13.16 -38.64 -12.22
C LYS A 491 11.67 -38.44 -11.89
N TYR A 492 11.12 -39.26 -10.97
CA TYR A 492 9.69 -39.22 -10.62
C TYR A 492 9.17 -37.82 -10.27
N LYS A 493 9.81 -37.12 -9.32
CA LYS A 493 9.43 -35.76 -8.92
C LYS A 493 9.54 -34.74 -10.07
N GLU A 494 10.54 -34.89 -10.93
CA GLU A 494 10.74 -34.00 -12.08
C GLU A 494 9.69 -34.22 -13.18
N LEU A 495 9.31 -35.47 -13.44
CA LEU A 495 8.27 -35.80 -14.42
C LEU A 495 6.89 -35.36 -13.93
N LEU A 496 6.62 -35.54 -12.64
CA LEU A 496 5.36 -35.08 -12.04
C LEU A 496 5.26 -33.55 -12.12
N GLN A 497 6.32 -32.83 -11.78
CA GLN A 497 6.35 -31.38 -11.91
C GLN A 497 6.20 -30.92 -13.38
N HIS A 498 6.82 -31.63 -14.32
CA HIS A 498 6.65 -31.38 -15.75
C HIS A 498 5.21 -31.59 -16.23
N ALA A 499 4.58 -32.72 -15.89
CA ALA A 499 3.23 -33.06 -16.31
C ALA A 499 2.20 -32.10 -15.70
N THR A 500 2.33 -31.79 -14.41
CA THR A 500 1.45 -30.84 -13.71
C THR A 500 1.64 -29.41 -14.21
N GLY A 501 2.88 -28.98 -14.43
CA GLY A 501 3.17 -27.66 -15.00
C GLY A 501 2.70 -27.52 -16.45
N ALA A 502 2.83 -28.57 -17.27
CA ALA A 502 2.34 -28.59 -18.64
C ALA A 502 0.80 -28.67 -18.76
N GLY A 503 0.14 -29.27 -17.77
CA GLY A 503 -1.31 -29.42 -17.72
C GLY A 503 -2.05 -28.24 -17.08
N LYS A 504 -1.47 -27.63 -16.03
CA LYS A 504 -2.06 -26.53 -15.25
C LYS A 504 -1.43 -25.15 -15.52
N GLY A 505 -0.27 -25.09 -16.17
CA GLY A 505 0.46 -23.83 -16.37
C GLY A 505 0.01 -23.02 -17.59
N SER A 506 0.33 -21.71 -17.57
CA SER A 506 0.05 -20.68 -18.59
C SER A 506 0.78 -20.88 -19.95
N SER A 507 1.36 -22.06 -20.20
CA SER A 507 2.06 -22.31 -21.47
C SER A 507 1.09 -22.27 -22.67
N ASN A 508 1.53 -21.69 -23.81
CA ASN A 508 0.81 -21.59 -25.10
C ASN A 508 0.54 -22.96 -25.79
N ARG A 509 0.21 -24.00 -25.04
CA ARG A 509 -0.12 -25.34 -25.54
C ARG A 509 -1.60 -25.43 -25.86
N ARG A 510 -1.96 -26.10 -26.96
CA ARG A 510 -3.36 -26.33 -27.35
C ARG A 510 -4.13 -27.11 -26.28
N ALA A 511 -5.45 -26.91 -26.15
CA ALA A 511 -6.33 -27.56 -25.18
C ALA A 511 -6.12 -29.10 -25.11
N LYS A 512 -6.02 -29.74 -26.28
CA LYS A 512 -5.72 -31.18 -26.43
C LYS A 512 -4.38 -31.60 -25.81
N GLN A 513 -3.36 -30.76 -25.90
CA GLN A 513 -2.06 -31.04 -25.28
C GLN A 513 -2.12 -30.87 -23.76
N LYS A 514 -2.84 -29.87 -23.25
CA LYS A 514 -3.05 -29.68 -21.81
C LYS A 514 -3.77 -30.89 -21.20
N ALA A 515 -4.85 -31.36 -21.85
CA ALA A 515 -5.59 -32.56 -21.44
C ALA A 515 -4.69 -33.82 -21.36
N ASN A 516 -3.82 -34.03 -22.36
CA ASN A 516 -2.89 -35.16 -22.37
C ASN A 516 -1.87 -35.12 -21.21
N HIS A 517 -1.37 -33.94 -20.84
CA HIS A 517 -0.40 -33.80 -19.75
C HIS A 517 -1.06 -33.89 -18.36
N LEU A 518 -2.30 -33.41 -18.22
CA LEU A 518 -3.11 -33.63 -17.02
C LEU A 518 -3.37 -35.13 -16.78
N ALA A 519 -3.65 -35.89 -17.83
CA ALA A 519 -3.79 -37.35 -17.74
C ALA A 519 -2.50 -38.05 -17.26
N LEU A 520 -1.32 -37.55 -17.67
CA LEU A 520 -0.03 -38.09 -17.22
C LEU A 520 0.24 -37.80 -15.74
N ALA A 521 -0.07 -36.59 -15.26
CA ALA A 521 0.10 -36.21 -13.86
C ALA A 521 -0.77 -37.10 -12.96
N GLN A 522 -2.04 -37.29 -13.34
CA GLN A 522 -2.97 -38.15 -12.62
C GLN A 522 -2.49 -39.61 -12.52
N TYR A 523 -1.84 -40.13 -13.57
CA TYR A 523 -1.26 -41.48 -13.56
C TYR A 523 -0.01 -41.58 -12.66
N LEU A 524 0.82 -40.54 -12.60
CA LEU A 524 2.02 -40.53 -11.75
C LEU A 524 1.68 -40.47 -10.26
N GLU A 525 0.70 -39.66 -9.87
CA GLU A 525 0.29 -39.47 -8.47
C GLU A 525 -0.41 -40.72 -7.93
N ASN A 526 -1.34 -41.31 -8.70
CA ASN A 526 -2.21 -42.38 -8.20
C ASN A 526 -1.64 -43.79 -8.38
N ASP A 527 -0.84 -44.03 -9.42
CA ASP A 527 -0.41 -45.39 -9.79
C ASP A 527 1.12 -45.61 -9.65
N LEU A 528 1.92 -44.58 -9.29
CA LEU A 528 3.39 -44.67 -9.24
C LEU A 528 4.09 -44.10 -7.96
N GLY A 529 3.38 -43.48 -7.01
CA GLY A 529 3.96 -42.67 -5.93
C GLY A 529 4.42 -43.35 -4.63
N ASP A 530 4.16 -44.63 -4.41
CA ASP A 530 4.21 -45.24 -3.06
C ASP A 530 5.59 -45.76 -2.57
N GLU A 531 6.70 -45.56 -3.32
CA GLU A 531 7.96 -46.29 -3.03
C GLU A 531 9.10 -45.52 -2.32
N THR A 532 9.07 -44.20 -2.06
CA THR A 532 10.31 -43.52 -1.58
C THR A 532 10.16 -42.21 -0.76
N GLU A 533 10.06 -42.21 0.59
CA GLU A 533 10.48 -41.07 1.46
C GLU A 533 10.84 -41.45 2.93
N GLN A 534 11.98 -40.93 3.44
CA GLN A 534 12.26 -40.66 4.88
C GLN A 534 13.16 -39.39 5.01
N PRO A 535 12.96 -38.48 5.99
CA PRO A 535 13.79 -37.26 6.17
C PRO A 535 14.62 -37.23 7.48
N PRO A 536 15.76 -36.48 7.56
CA PRO A 536 16.51 -36.22 8.80
C PRO A 536 16.37 -34.80 9.41
N GLN A 537 16.73 -34.69 10.70
CA GLN A 537 16.53 -33.58 11.66
C GLN A 537 17.59 -32.45 11.64
N VAL A 538 17.23 -31.28 12.19
CA VAL A 538 18.06 -30.06 12.36
C VAL A 538 18.49 -29.88 13.84
N ALA A 539 19.72 -29.39 14.09
CA ALA A 539 20.32 -29.14 15.41
C ALA A 539 20.21 -27.67 15.90
N ALA A 540 20.25 -27.44 17.21
CA ALA A 540 20.04 -26.16 17.91
C ALA A 540 21.35 -25.45 18.38
N PRO A 541 21.34 -24.11 18.63
CA PRO A 541 22.49 -23.37 19.19
C PRO A 541 22.40 -23.07 20.71
N GLY A 542 23.56 -22.76 21.30
CA GLY A 542 23.91 -22.80 22.73
C GLY A 542 23.57 -21.60 23.64
N ALA A 543 23.96 -21.75 24.91
CA ALA A 543 23.45 -21.10 26.14
C ALA A 543 24.07 -19.73 26.53
N PRO A 544 23.40 -18.92 27.38
CA PRO A 544 23.89 -17.62 27.88
C PRO A 544 24.37 -17.61 29.36
N ASP A 545 25.02 -16.48 29.70
CA ASP A 545 25.88 -16.10 30.83
C ASP A 545 25.31 -16.14 32.28
N SER A 546 26.23 -16.24 33.24
CA SER A 546 26.05 -16.78 34.60
C SER A 546 25.57 -15.84 35.73
N ASN A 547 24.63 -14.91 35.49
CA ASN A 547 24.10 -14.04 36.57
C ASN A 547 22.55 -14.09 36.76
N GLN A 548 21.86 -15.06 36.15
CA GLN A 548 20.39 -15.14 36.15
C GLN A 548 19.76 -16.10 37.19
N ASN A 549 20.54 -16.68 38.11
CA ASN A 549 20.09 -17.80 38.95
C ASN A 549 19.92 -17.45 40.45
N GLU A 550 19.58 -16.20 40.81
CA GLU A 550 19.23 -15.90 42.20
C GLU A 550 17.74 -16.23 42.47
N LEU A 551 17.49 -17.16 43.40
CA LEU A 551 16.16 -17.62 43.77
C LEU A 551 15.55 -16.71 44.84
N LEU A 552 14.43 -16.08 44.51
CA LEU A 552 13.74 -15.09 45.32
C LEU A 552 12.41 -15.64 45.84
N CYS A 553 12.03 -15.25 47.06
CA CYS A 553 10.74 -15.63 47.64
C CYS A 553 9.59 -14.84 46.99
N ASN A 554 8.69 -15.55 46.29
CA ASN A 554 7.49 -15.00 45.66
C ASN A 554 6.22 -15.47 46.41
N PRO A 555 5.31 -14.59 46.86
CA PRO A 555 5.28 -13.14 46.62
C PRO A 555 6.41 -12.41 47.37
N TRP A 556 6.88 -11.31 46.78
CA TRP A 556 8.06 -10.59 47.25
C TRP A 556 7.91 -10.18 48.73
N THR A 557 8.84 -10.63 49.56
CA THR A 557 8.72 -10.52 51.03
C THR A 557 9.98 -9.90 51.62
N GLY A 558 9.82 -8.81 52.38
CA GLY A 558 10.87 -8.20 53.20
C GLY A 558 10.81 -8.71 54.65
N ILE A 559 11.98 -8.80 55.28
CA ILE A 559 12.16 -9.23 56.67
C ILE A 559 12.71 -8.05 57.45
N VAL A 560 12.12 -7.73 58.61
CA VAL A 560 12.66 -6.78 59.59
C VAL A 560 12.83 -7.48 60.93
N VAL A 561 13.97 -7.28 61.58
CA VAL A 561 14.29 -7.87 62.87
C VAL A 561 14.77 -6.81 63.86
N ASN A 562 14.72 -7.14 65.14
CA ASN A 562 15.15 -6.28 66.25
C ASN A 562 14.25 -5.07 66.50
N ILE A 563 12.93 -5.24 66.32
CA ILE A 563 11.92 -4.21 66.55
C ILE A 563 11.67 -4.06 68.04
N VAL A 564 11.97 -2.89 68.62
CA VAL A 564 11.69 -2.59 70.03
C VAL A 564 10.17 -2.43 70.21
N LYS A 565 9.53 -3.22 71.07
CA LYS A 565 8.10 -3.09 71.36
C LYS A 565 7.83 -1.80 72.16
N GLY A 566 7.30 -0.77 71.51
CA GLY A 566 6.66 0.37 72.15
C GLY A 566 5.21 0.04 72.56
N TYR A 567 4.81 0.46 73.77
CA TYR A 567 3.45 0.36 74.28
C TYR A 567 2.52 1.29 73.47
N ASP A 568 1.62 0.75 72.64
CA ASP A 568 0.33 1.40 72.37
C ASP A 568 -0.75 0.41 71.91
N ARG A 569 -1.99 0.76 72.24
CA ARG A 569 -3.17 -0.12 72.42
C ARG A 569 -3.64 -0.86 71.17
N GLY A 570 -3.93 -2.16 71.34
CA GLY A 570 -5.04 -2.84 70.66
C GLY A 570 -4.69 -3.91 69.62
N ARG A 571 -4.20 -5.07 70.06
CA ARG A 571 -4.70 -6.43 69.73
C ARG A 571 -3.77 -7.51 70.30
N ASP A 572 -4.38 -8.61 70.73
CA ASP A 572 -3.79 -9.72 71.50
C ASP A 572 -2.50 -10.29 70.90
N ILE A 573 -1.54 -10.67 71.75
CA ILE A 573 -0.95 -12.03 71.86
C ILE A 573 0.11 -12.06 72.99
N PHE A 574 -0.16 -12.97 73.92
CA PHE A 574 0.63 -13.67 74.97
C PHE A 574 2.06 -13.21 75.32
N SER A 575 2.26 -13.07 76.63
CA SER A 575 3.56 -12.96 77.31
C SER A 575 4.12 -14.34 77.64
N GLU A 576 5.42 -14.54 77.46
CA GLU A 576 6.30 -15.18 78.43
C GLU A 576 7.71 -14.59 78.25
N GLU A 577 8.48 -14.60 79.33
CA GLU A 577 9.61 -13.71 79.60
C GLU A 577 10.85 -13.94 78.71
N GLU A 578 11.67 -12.89 78.64
CA GLU A 578 13.05 -12.78 78.10
C GLU A 578 13.25 -12.17 76.68
N LYS A 579 13.82 -10.95 76.68
CA LYS A 579 14.31 -10.09 75.57
C LYS A 579 13.28 -9.60 74.52
N LEU A 580 12.83 -8.35 74.68
CA LEU A 580 11.80 -7.67 73.87
C LEU A 580 12.31 -7.14 72.51
N THR A 581 12.73 -8.03 71.62
CA THR A 581 13.08 -7.69 70.23
C THR A 581 12.18 -8.47 69.25
N GLY A 582 11.28 -7.78 68.55
CA GLY A 582 10.31 -8.38 67.62
C GLY A 582 10.85 -8.58 66.21
N GLN A 583 10.18 -9.45 65.44
CA GLN A 583 10.42 -9.68 64.02
C GLN A 583 9.13 -9.35 63.25
N ALA A 584 9.25 -8.72 62.07
CA ALA A 584 8.12 -8.40 61.21
C ALA A 584 8.38 -8.83 59.76
N ILE A 585 7.29 -9.17 59.07
CA ILE A 585 7.30 -9.57 57.66
C ILE A 585 6.54 -8.51 56.86
N VAL A 586 7.19 -7.97 55.84
CA VAL A 586 6.63 -6.95 54.95
C VAL A 586 6.29 -7.63 53.62
N LYS A 587 5.01 -7.66 53.26
CA LYS A 587 4.56 -8.23 51.99
C LYS A 587 4.45 -7.16 50.92
N PHE A 588 5.01 -7.44 49.75
CA PHE A 588 4.88 -6.60 48.56
C PHE A 588 3.97 -7.28 47.52
N SER A 589 3.46 -6.49 46.56
CA SER A 589 2.59 -7.02 45.50
C SER A 589 3.34 -8.00 44.62
N ASN A 590 2.68 -9.03 44.09
CA ASN A 590 3.35 -10.05 43.27
C ASN A 590 3.69 -9.59 41.83
N SER A 591 3.78 -8.28 41.62
CA SER A 591 4.05 -7.67 40.31
C SER A 591 5.50 -7.18 40.22
N TRP A 592 5.95 -6.86 39.02
CA TRP A 592 7.25 -6.23 38.81
C TRP A 592 7.44 -4.93 39.62
N ALA A 593 6.36 -4.17 39.80
CA ALA A 593 6.35 -2.98 40.65
C ALA A 593 6.56 -3.30 42.14
N GLY A 594 6.08 -4.46 42.60
CA GLY A 594 6.31 -4.93 43.96
C GLY A 594 7.74 -5.40 44.18
N LEU A 595 8.36 -6.03 43.17
CA LEU A 595 9.77 -6.43 43.22
C LEU A 595 10.68 -5.21 43.34
N THR A 596 10.40 -4.17 42.55
CA THR A 596 11.14 -2.91 42.58
C THR A 596 11.09 -2.28 43.98
N LYS A 597 9.89 -2.24 44.59
CA LYS A 597 9.69 -1.73 45.96
C LYS A 597 10.39 -2.59 47.03
N ALA A 598 10.43 -3.91 46.85
CA ALA A 598 11.14 -4.81 47.76
C ALA A 598 12.66 -4.62 47.70
N MET A 599 13.22 -4.38 46.50
CA MET A 599 14.64 -4.04 46.33
C MET A 599 14.99 -2.66 46.88
N GLU A 600 14.12 -1.65 46.70
CA GLU A 600 14.28 -0.33 47.31
C GLU A 600 14.24 -0.40 48.83
N PHE A 601 13.35 -1.25 49.37
CA PHE A 601 13.27 -1.52 50.80
C PHE A 601 14.60 -2.05 51.35
N GLU A 602 15.21 -3.06 50.72
CA GLU A 602 16.53 -3.58 51.15
C GLU A 602 17.63 -2.51 51.05
N LYS A 603 17.66 -1.74 49.95
CA LYS A 603 18.62 -0.64 49.77
C LYS A 603 18.50 0.44 50.84
N SER A 604 17.30 0.69 51.36
CA SER A 604 17.10 1.67 52.44
C SER A 604 17.80 1.27 53.73
N PHE A 605 17.73 0.00 54.13
CA PHE A 605 18.47 -0.50 55.30
C PHE A 605 19.96 -0.65 55.04
N GLN A 606 20.36 -0.96 53.80
CA GLN A 606 21.77 -1.03 53.42
C GLN A 606 22.46 0.35 53.44
N ALA A 607 21.74 1.43 53.12
CA ALA A 607 22.29 2.79 53.16
C ALA A 607 22.66 3.24 54.58
N ASP A 608 21.99 2.68 55.60
CA ASP A 608 22.20 2.96 57.02
C ASP A 608 23.07 1.88 57.71
N ASP A 609 23.80 1.05 56.95
CA ASP A 609 24.62 -0.07 57.45
C ASP A 609 23.84 -1.09 58.31
N HIS A 610 22.54 -1.25 58.03
CA HIS A 610 21.62 -2.14 58.73
C HIS A 610 21.14 -3.32 57.84
N SER A 611 21.97 -3.75 56.90
CA SER A 611 21.67 -4.89 56.04
C SER A 611 21.88 -6.23 56.77
N LYS A 612 21.43 -7.33 56.13
CA LYS A 612 21.67 -8.69 56.62
C LYS A 612 23.17 -8.99 56.84
N LYS A 613 24.06 -8.45 55.98
CA LYS A 613 25.51 -8.67 56.08
C LYS A 613 26.13 -7.92 57.26
N ASP A 614 25.64 -6.72 57.52
CA ASP A 614 26.12 -5.87 58.61
C ASP A 614 25.72 -6.45 59.96
N ARG A 615 24.51 -7.01 60.05
CA ARG A 615 24.03 -7.78 61.21
C ARG A 615 24.95 -8.94 61.59
N VAL A 616 25.43 -9.70 60.60
CA VAL A 616 26.31 -10.86 60.83
C VAL A 616 27.71 -10.41 61.27
N SER A 617 28.14 -9.24 60.82
CA SER A 617 29.48 -8.68 61.09
C SER A 617 29.58 -7.99 62.46
N GLN A 618 28.50 -7.40 62.97
CA GLN A 618 28.46 -6.62 64.23
C GLN A 618 28.02 -7.45 65.46
N LYS A 619 28.65 -8.62 65.71
CA LYS A 619 28.23 -9.56 66.77
C LYS A 619 28.41 -9.09 68.24
N SER A 620 28.97 -7.91 68.52
CA SER A 620 29.41 -7.53 69.89
C SER A 620 28.72 -6.32 70.51
N LEU A 621 28.00 -5.47 69.78
CA LEU A 621 27.46 -4.21 70.30
C LEU A 621 26.21 -3.78 69.50
N THR A 622 25.04 -4.40 69.71
CA THR A 622 23.76 -3.87 69.17
C THR A 622 22.55 -4.64 69.67
N GLU A 623 22.06 -4.35 70.87
CA GLU A 623 20.72 -4.78 71.31
C GLU A 623 19.63 -3.74 70.95
N GLN A 624 19.94 -2.70 70.15
CA GLN A 624 19.04 -1.55 69.91
C GLN A 624 18.83 -1.10 68.44
N LEU A 625 19.50 -1.69 67.43
CA LEU A 625 19.36 -1.26 66.02
C LEU A 625 18.52 -2.24 65.19
N MET A 626 17.60 -1.73 64.37
CA MET A 626 16.71 -2.50 63.50
C MET A 626 17.41 -2.88 62.19
N PHE A 627 17.29 -4.14 61.77
CA PHE A 627 17.87 -4.63 60.51
C PHE A 627 16.78 -5.09 59.56
N GLY A 628 16.96 -4.86 58.26
CA GLY A 628 15.98 -5.20 57.24
C GLY A 628 16.60 -5.68 55.93
N TRP A 629 15.99 -6.69 55.29
CA TRP A 629 16.44 -7.19 53.97
C TRP A 629 15.31 -7.89 53.19
N PHE A 630 15.55 -8.12 51.90
CA PHE A 630 14.64 -8.84 51.02
C PHE A 630 14.90 -10.36 51.10
N ALA A 631 13.85 -11.16 51.31
CA ALA A 631 13.97 -12.59 51.58
C ALA A 631 14.41 -13.38 50.34
N ARG A 632 15.43 -14.22 50.49
CA ARG A 632 15.97 -15.10 49.44
C ARG A 632 15.94 -16.57 49.87
N ALA A 633 16.46 -17.45 49.02
CA ALA A 633 16.48 -18.90 49.26
C ALA A 633 17.07 -19.30 50.63
N ASP A 634 18.09 -18.58 51.10
CA ASP A 634 18.70 -18.81 52.42
C ASP A 634 17.75 -18.50 53.60
N ASP A 635 16.87 -17.51 53.47
CA ASP A 635 15.82 -17.23 54.47
C ASP A 635 14.66 -18.23 54.38
N TYR A 636 14.34 -18.69 53.18
CA TYR A 636 13.32 -19.72 52.94
C TYR A 636 13.73 -21.07 53.57
N GLU A 637 15.01 -21.41 53.51
CA GLU A 637 15.58 -22.63 54.07
C GLU A 637 15.97 -22.50 55.55
N SER A 638 15.91 -21.29 56.13
CA SER A 638 16.28 -21.06 57.52
C SER A 638 15.38 -21.84 58.51
N GLU A 639 15.98 -22.27 59.62
CA GLU A 639 15.26 -22.86 60.75
C GLU A 639 14.70 -21.75 61.66
N GLY A 640 13.42 -21.85 62.03
CA GLY A 640 12.72 -20.87 62.88
C GLY A 640 11.48 -20.26 62.21
N VAL A 641 10.83 -19.33 62.93
CA VAL A 641 9.49 -18.81 62.59
C VAL A 641 9.41 -18.10 61.23
N ILE A 642 10.49 -17.48 60.77
CA ILE A 642 10.55 -16.79 59.46
C ILE A 642 10.63 -17.81 58.33
N GLY A 643 11.53 -18.80 58.42
CA GLY A 643 11.63 -19.86 57.42
C GLY A 643 10.36 -20.71 57.33
N ASP A 644 9.74 -21.06 58.48
CA ASP A 644 8.46 -21.77 58.51
C ASP A 644 7.32 -20.98 57.86
N TYR A 645 7.32 -19.66 58.01
CA TYR A 645 6.35 -18.78 57.36
C TYR A 645 6.57 -18.72 55.85
N LEU A 646 7.81 -18.54 55.41
CA LEU A 646 8.17 -18.45 53.99
C LEU A 646 7.84 -19.75 53.27
N ARG A 647 8.13 -20.93 53.86
CA ARG A 647 7.75 -22.23 53.28
C ARG A 647 6.25 -22.46 53.13
N LYS A 648 5.43 -21.82 53.98
CA LYS A 648 3.96 -21.90 53.91
C LYS A 648 3.34 -20.87 52.97
N SER A 649 4.02 -19.76 52.71
CA SER A 649 3.41 -18.58 52.09
C SER A 649 4.10 -18.06 50.83
N ALA A 650 5.30 -18.55 50.51
CA ALA A 650 6.08 -18.16 49.34
C ALA A 650 6.60 -19.38 48.58
N VAL A 651 6.93 -19.17 47.31
CA VAL A 651 7.58 -20.12 46.41
C VAL A 651 8.84 -19.46 45.87
N LEU A 652 9.93 -20.21 45.77
CA LEU A 652 11.18 -19.70 45.19
C LEU A 652 11.03 -19.62 43.66
N LYS A 653 11.19 -18.42 43.11
CA LYS A 653 11.19 -18.17 41.65
C LYS A 653 12.42 -17.34 41.25
N THR A 654 12.92 -17.55 40.04
CA THR A 654 13.92 -16.66 39.45
C THR A 654 13.26 -15.47 38.77
N ILE A 655 14.01 -14.40 38.54
CA ILE A 655 13.55 -13.24 37.74
C ILE A 655 13.13 -13.68 36.33
N SER A 656 13.87 -14.62 35.73
CA SER A 656 13.58 -15.16 34.40
C SER A 656 12.27 -15.98 34.37
N ASP A 657 11.87 -16.62 35.46
CA ASP A 657 10.59 -17.33 35.54
C ASP A 657 9.40 -16.36 35.56
N VAL A 658 9.52 -15.25 36.31
CA VAL A 658 8.46 -14.25 36.41
C VAL A 658 8.29 -13.46 35.12
N LEU A 659 9.39 -13.15 34.41
CA LEU A 659 9.33 -12.50 33.09
C LEU A 659 8.62 -13.37 32.06
N ARG A 660 8.89 -14.68 32.06
CA ARG A 660 8.23 -15.63 31.14
C ARG A 660 6.73 -15.77 31.41
N GLU A 661 6.31 -15.75 32.68
CA GLU A 661 4.89 -15.79 33.05
C GLU A 661 4.13 -14.51 32.60
N GLU A 662 4.70 -13.32 32.79
CA GLU A 662 4.08 -12.06 32.33
C GLU A 662 4.03 -11.96 30.78
N GLU A 663 5.07 -12.42 30.09
CA GLU A 663 5.10 -12.49 28.62
C GLU A 663 4.06 -13.48 28.08
N TYR A 664 3.89 -14.63 28.73
CA TYR A 664 2.88 -15.62 28.39
C TYR A 664 1.45 -15.07 28.54
N ASP A 665 1.15 -14.37 29.65
CA ASP A 665 -0.17 -13.76 29.87
C ASP A 665 -0.48 -12.65 28.87
N LYS A 666 0.53 -11.85 28.50
CA LYS A 666 0.39 -10.83 27.46
C LYS A 666 0.15 -11.45 26.10
N HIS A 667 0.91 -12.49 25.76
CA HIS A 667 0.76 -13.21 24.49
C HIS A 667 -0.62 -13.85 24.36
N ASN A 668 -1.12 -14.49 25.42
CA ASN A 668 -2.44 -15.11 25.43
C ASN A 668 -3.59 -14.08 25.27
N ARG A 669 -3.47 -12.91 25.92
CA ARG A 669 -4.44 -11.80 25.72
C ARG A 669 -4.41 -11.25 24.30
N ILE A 670 -3.23 -11.08 23.72
CA ILE A 670 -3.09 -10.64 22.32
C ILE A 670 -3.68 -11.69 21.38
N GLN A 671 -3.38 -12.97 21.59
CA GLN A 671 -3.89 -14.07 20.77
C GLN A 671 -5.42 -14.18 20.86
N THR A 672 -6.00 -14.01 22.05
CA THR A 672 -7.45 -13.99 22.25
C THR A 672 -8.10 -12.83 21.48
N LEU A 673 -7.53 -11.62 21.56
CA LEU A 673 -8.03 -10.45 20.83
C LEU A 673 -7.87 -10.59 19.31
N THR A 674 -6.79 -11.23 18.85
CA THR A 674 -6.53 -11.49 17.43
C THR A 674 -7.57 -12.46 16.89
N CYS A 675 -7.83 -13.57 17.60
CA CYS A 675 -8.85 -14.53 17.21
C CYS A 675 -10.27 -13.93 17.21
N GLU A 676 -10.57 -12.98 18.11
CA GLU A 676 -11.83 -12.22 18.09
C GLU A 676 -11.94 -11.29 16.87
N LEU A 677 -10.84 -10.65 16.47
CA LEU A 677 -10.78 -9.83 15.25
C LEU A 677 -10.98 -10.67 14.00
N ASP A 678 -10.31 -11.82 13.89
CA ASP A 678 -10.43 -12.73 12.75
C ASP A 678 -11.88 -13.20 12.57
N LYS A 679 -12.55 -13.61 13.66
CA LYS A 679 -13.98 -13.96 13.63
C LYS A 679 -14.87 -12.82 13.17
N ARG A 680 -14.56 -11.56 13.53
CA ARG A 680 -15.34 -10.40 13.07
C ARG A 680 -15.07 -10.08 11.60
N MET A 681 -13.86 -10.32 11.13
CA MET A 681 -13.50 -10.16 9.71
C MET A 681 -14.20 -11.22 8.84
N GLU A 682 -14.23 -12.47 9.27
CA GLU A 682 -14.99 -13.54 8.60
C GLU A 682 -16.49 -13.22 8.52
N ASN A 683 -17.09 -12.73 9.62
CA ASN A 683 -18.50 -12.32 9.61
C ASN A 683 -18.80 -11.16 8.65
N LEU A 684 -17.85 -10.22 8.49
CA LEU A 684 -17.99 -9.11 7.54
C LEU A 684 -17.91 -9.61 6.09
N ASP A 685 -17.02 -10.57 5.80
CA ASP A 685 -16.88 -11.16 4.48
C ASP A 685 -18.11 -12.00 4.09
N GLU A 686 -18.69 -12.74 5.05
CA GLU A 686 -19.96 -13.44 4.86
C GLU A 686 -21.12 -12.47 4.57
N LEU A 687 -21.20 -11.34 5.29
CA LEU A 687 -22.20 -10.31 5.05
C LEU A 687 -22.05 -9.68 3.66
N GLN A 688 -20.80 -9.43 3.24
CA GLN A 688 -20.50 -8.88 1.91
C GLN A 688 -20.82 -9.87 0.80
N THR A 689 -20.52 -11.16 1.00
CA THR A 689 -20.88 -12.23 0.08
C THR A 689 -22.40 -12.35 -0.06
N LYS A 690 -23.15 -12.36 1.05
CA LYS A 690 -24.63 -12.37 1.03
C LYS A 690 -25.21 -11.14 0.34
N TYR A 691 -24.62 -9.97 0.53
CA TYR A 691 -25.02 -8.74 -0.16
C TYR A 691 -24.80 -8.87 -1.68
N ASN A 692 -23.64 -9.36 -2.10
CA ASN A 692 -23.29 -9.56 -3.50
C ASN A 692 -24.18 -10.62 -4.17
N GLU A 693 -24.47 -11.73 -3.49
CA GLU A 693 -25.41 -12.75 -3.95
C GLU A 693 -26.82 -12.18 -4.16
N LYS A 694 -27.30 -11.39 -3.19
CA LYS A 694 -28.64 -10.77 -3.28
C LYS A 694 -28.70 -9.71 -4.38
N SER A 695 -27.62 -8.94 -4.56
CA SER A 695 -27.45 -7.97 -5.65
C SER A 695 -27.43 -8.65 -7.04
N MET A 696 -26.68 -9.75 -7.19
CA MET A 696 -26.65 -10.53 -8.42
C MET A 696 -27.99 -11.22 -8.71
N SER A 697 -28.68 -11.73 -7.69
CA SER A 697 -30.04 -12.28 -7.81
C SER A 697 -31.06 -11.24 -8.27
N LEU A 698 -30.96 -10.02 -7.73
CA LEU A 698 -31.76 -8.87 -8.18
C LEU A 698 -31.45 -8.51 -9.64
N SER A 699 -30.17 -8.38 -10.00
CA SER A 699 -29.74 -8.05 -11.36
C SER A 699 -30.20 -9.10 -12.38
N SER A 700 -30.07 -10.40 -12.05
CA SER A 700 -30.58 -11.51 -12.86
C SER A 700 -32.11 -11.48 -13.03
N ARG A 701 -32.84 -11.01 -12.01
CA ARG A 701 -34.30 -10.84 -12.07
C ARG A 701 -34.72 -9.62 -12.90
N TYR A 702 -33.92 -8.55 -12.92
CA TYR A 702 -34.09 -7.41 -13.83
C TYR A 702 -33.87 -7.79 -15.30
N ILE A 703 -32.90 -8.68 -15.58
CA ILE A 703 -32.61 -9.16 -16.94
C ILE A 703 -33.70 -10.11 -17.48
N LYS A 704 -34.48 -10.75 -16.59
CA LYS A 704 -35.59 -11.64 -16.97
C LYS A 704 -36.91 -10.93 -17.27
N ILE A 705 -36.96 -9.60 -17.24
CA ILE A 705 -38.13 -8.85 -17.74
C ILE A 705 -38.01 -8.83 -19.27
N PRO A 706 -38.86 -9.54 -20.03
CA PRO A 706 -38.77 -9.52 -21.48
C PRO A 706 -39.04 -8.09 -21.97
N GLN A 707 -38.16 -7.55 -22.80
CA GLN A 707 -38.45 -6.37 -23.60
C GLN A 707 -39.54 -6.74 -24.61
N VAL A 708 -40.81 -6.63 -24.21
CA VAL A 708 -41.94 -6.78 -25.11
C VAL A 708 -42.11 -5.47 -25.87
N ASN A 709 -42.04 -5.60 -27.20
CA ASN A 709 -42.17 -4.53 -28.19
C ASN A 709 -43.51 -3.79 -28.01
N TYR A 710 -43.46 -2.47 -27.77
CA TYR A 710 -44.58 -1.66 -27.29
C TYR A 710 -45.60 -1.22 -28.36
N ASN A 711 -45.82 -2.00 -29.42
CA ASN A 711 -46.74 -1.62 -30.49
C ASN A 711 -47.87 -2.62 -30.80
N GLU A 712 -48.00 -3.75 -30.12
CA GLU A 712 -49.16 -4.63 -30.26
C GLU A 712 -49.68 -5.12 -28.90
N LEU A 713 -51.01 -5.08 -28.72
CA LEU A 713 -51.80 -5.52 -27.55
C LEU A 713 -52.02 -4.52 -26.39
N SER A 714 -52.80 -3.47 -26.65
CA SER A 714 -53.35 -2.57 -25.63
C SER A 714 -54.69 -3.04 -25.00
N THR A 715 -55.06 -4.32 -25.04
CA THR A 715 -56.45 -4.72 -24.67
C THR A 715 -56.63 -6.07 -23.95
N SER A 716 -55.60 -6.66 -23.33
CA SER A 716 -55.77 -7.88 -22.51
C SER A 716 -55.81 -7.59 -20.98
N PRO A 717 -56.86 -7.99 -20.24
CA PRO A 717 -56.95 -7.82 -18.78
C PRO A 717 -55.82 -8.47 -17.98
N GLU A 718 -55.20 -9.54 -18.51
CA GLU A 718 -54.12 -10.27 -17.84
C GLU A 718 -52.81 -9.48 -17.83
N THR A 719 -52.52 -8.72 -18.89
CA THR A 719 -51.32 -7.86 -18.95
C THR A 719 -51.37 -6.78 -17.87
N ARG A 720 -52.54 -6.20 -17.58
CA ARG A 720 -52.70 -5.21 -16.50
C ARG A 720 -52.53 -5.82 -15.11
N ARG A 721 -53.02 -7.04 -14.87
CA ARG A 721 -52.82 -7.75 -13.58
C ARG A 721 -51.35 -8.09 -13.35
N LEU A 722 -50.66 -8.60 -14.37
CA LEU A 722 -49.22 -8.90 -14.28
C LEU A 722 -48.40 -7.62 -14.08
N GLN A 723 -48.79 -6.51 -14.70
CA GLN A 723 -48.14 -5.22 -14.53
C GLN A 723 -48.36 -4.63 -13.12
N GLN A 724 -49.56 -4.80 -12.54
CA GLN A 724 -49.84 -4.40 -11.14
C GLN A 724 -49.03 -5.21 -10.13
N ILE A 725 -48.98 -6.54 -10.29
CA ILE A 725 -48.18 -7.42 -9.41
C ILE A 725 -46.69 -7.09 -9.53
N SER A 726 -46.20 -6.83 -10.74
CA SER A 726 -44.82 -6.38 -10.98
C SER A 726 -44.51 -5.05 -10.29
N GLN A 727 -45.40 -4.06 -10.42
CA GLN A 727 -45.24 -2.75 -9.77
C GLN A 727 -45.28 -2.84 -8.24
N GLU A 728 -46.10 -3.73 -7.68
CA GLU A 728 -46.20 -3.96 -6.23
C GLU A 728 -44.94 -4.65 -5.69
N ASN A 729 -44.41 -5.64 -6.42
CA ASN A 729 -43.14 -6.28 -6.08
C ASN A 729 -41.97 -5.29 -6.12
N ILE A 730 -41.93 -4.39 -7.11
CA ILE A 730 -40.90 -3.34 -7.20
C ILE A 730 -40.99 -2.38 -6.01
N ARG A 731 -42.21 -1.96 -5.62
CA ARG A 731 -42.40 -1.10 -4.45
C ARG A 731 -41.93 -1.76 -3.15
N ASN A 732 -42.21 -3.05 -2.97
CA ASN A 732 -41.78 -3.79 -1.78
C ASN A 732 -40.25 -3.90 -1.71
N VAL A 733 -39.58 -4.14 -2.84
CA VAL A 733 -38.11 -4.18 -2.90
C VAL A 733 -37.49 -2.82 -2.58
N ILE A 734 -38.08 -1.73 -3.07
CA ILE A 734 -37.60 -0.37 -2.76
C ILE A 734 -37.78 -0.08 -1.26
N ALA A 735 -38.91 -0.44 -0.68
CA ALA A 735 -39.16 -0.26 0.75
C ALA A 735 -38.19 -1.07 1.63
N GLU A 736 -37.86 -2.31 1.25
CA GLU A 736 -36.83 -3.10 1.94
C GLU A 736 -35.44 -2.46 1.83
N GLN A 737 -35.09 -1.93 0.64
CA GLN A 737 -33.81 -1.24 0.42
C GLN A 737 -33.69 0.01 1.30
N ASP A 738 -34.76 0.79 1.43
CA ASP A 738 -34.79 1.99 2.28
C ASP A 738 -34.63 1.64 3.76
N LEU A 739 -35.25 0.53 4.21
CA LEU A 739 -35.12 0.05 5.59
C LEU A 739 -33.69 -0.41 5.92
N LEU A 740 -33.07 -1.15 5.00
CA LEU A 740 -31.67 -1.61 5.12
C LEU A 740 -30.69 -0.43 5.11
N ASN A 741 -30.94 0.59 4.30
CA ASN A 741 -30.12 1.80 4.27
C ASN A 741 -30.20 2.58 5.60
N LEU A 742 -31.38 2.68 6.20
CA LEU A 742 -31.58 3.28 7.52
C LEU A 742 -30.82 2.52 8.61
N GLU A 743 -30.83 1.19 8.57
CA GLU A 743 -30.10 0.34 9.53
C GLU A 743 -28.58 0.49 9.36
N LEU A 744 -28.08 0.53 8.13
CA LEU A 744 -26.67 0.80 7.82
C LEU A 744 -26.24 2.18 8.31
N GLU A 745 -27.06 3.22 8.13
CA GLU A 745 -26.79 4.56 8.66
C GLU A 745 -26.74 4.59 10.19
N ALA A 746 -27.62 3.85 10.87
CA ALA A 746 -27.60 3.73 12.32
C ALA A 746 -26.30 3.07 12.80
N LYS A 747 -25.88 1.97 12.16
CA LYS A 747 -24.62 1.28 12.48
C LYS A 747 -23.39 2.14 12.21
N ARG A 748 -23.40 2.93 11.13
CA ARG A 748 -22.33 3.89 10.82
C ARG A 748 -22.20 4.96 11.90
N LYS A 749 -23.31 5.49 12.40
CA LYS A 749 -23.33 6.46 13.52
C LYS A 749 -22.79 5.86 14.83
N GLU A 750 -23.09 4.58 15.11
CA GLU A 750 -22.51 3.88 16.27
C GLU A 750 -20.98 3.76 16.16
N LEU A 751 -20.47 3.37 14.99
CA LEU A 751 -19.02 3.29 14.73
C LEU A 751 -18.33 4.66 14.87
N ASP A 752 -18.93 5.73 14.36
CA ASP A 752 -18.40 7.09 14.51
C ASP A 752 -18.34 7.56 15.98
N LEU A 753 -19.30 7.12 16.81
CA LEU A 753 -19.28 7.41 18.25
C LEU A 753 -18.16 6.63 18.95
N TRP A 754 -17.97 5.36 18.61
CA TRP A 754 -16.91 4.51 19.16
C TRP A 754 -15.52 5.01 18.77
N SER A 755 -15.33 5.41 17.52
CA SER A 755 -14.09 6.00 17.03
C SER A 755 -13.74 7.28 17.81
N ARG A 756 -14.72 8.17 18.04
CA ARG A 756 -14.52 9.38 18.85
C ARG A 756 -14.14 9.07 20.30
N GLU A 757 -14.72 8.03 20.89
CA GLU A 757 -14.39 7.63 22.26
C GLU A 757 -12.99 7.00 22.36
N LEU A 758 -12.58 6.22 21.36
CA LEU A 758 -11.21 5.70 21.24
C LEU A 758 -10.19 6.84 21.14
N ASN A 759 -10.41 7.81 20.25
CA ASN A 759 -9.52 8.97 20.12
C ASN A 759 -9.41 9.77 21.44
N ARG A 760 -10.52 9.93 22.18
CA ARG A 760 -10.46 10.58 23.50
C ARG A 760 -9.61 9.82 24.50
N ARG A 761 -9.69 8.47 24.51
CA ARG A 761 -8.89 7.63 25.40
C ARG A 761 -7.41 7.65 25.02
N GLU A 762 -7.11 7.67 23.73
CA GLU A 762 -5.75 7.79 23.21
C GLU A 762 -5.12 9.12 23.64
N VAL A 763 -5.82 10.25 23.44
CA VAL A 763 -5.35 11.57 23.87
C VAL A 763 -5.10 11.63 25.38
N ARG A 764 -5.96 11.03 26.21
CA ARG A 764 -5.74 10.94 27.66
C ARG A 764 -4.49 10.14 28.00
N THR A 765 -4.30 9.00 27.34
CA THR A 765 -3.15 8.13 27.56
C THR A 765 -1.84 8.82 27.16
N GLU A 766 -1.85 9.54 26.04
CA GLU A 766 -0.69 10.31 25.58
C GLU A 766 -0.37 11.48 26.51
N HIS A 767 -1.39 12.15 27.04
CA HIS A 767 -1.22 13.20 28.05
C HIS A 767 -0.59 12.65 29.34
N ASP A 768 -1.11 11.54 29.85
CA ASP A 768 -0.60 10.90 31.07
C ASP A 768 0.84 10.41 30.87
N ARG A 769 1.17 9.87 29.69
CA ARG A 769 2.53 9.46 29.33
C ARG A 769 3.51 10.64 29.37
N LYS A 770 3.16 11.76 28.74
CA LYS A 770 4.00 12.97 28.75
C LYS A 770 4.22 13.50 30.17
N LYS A 771 3.17 13.51 30.99
CA LYS A 771 3.26 13.94 32.38
C LYS A 771 4.22 13.05 33.19
N LEU A 772 4.15 11.74 33.01
CA LEU A 772 5.07 10.79 33.66
C LEU A 772 6.53 11.00 33.20
N ASP A 773 6.76 11.25 31.91
CA ASP A 773 8.10 11.55 31.39
C ASP A 773 8.68 12.87 31.96
N GLU A 774 7.84 13.91 32.10
CA GLU A 774 8.25 15.15 32.75
C GLU A 774 8.61 14.95 34.23
N GLU A 775 7.83 14.17 34.97
CA GLU A 775 8.12 13.84 36.37
C GLU A 775 9.42 13.03 36.50
N ARG A 776 9.63 12.05 35.61
CA ARG A 776 10.87 11.27 35.55
C ARG A 776 12.08 12.16 35.27
N ASN A 777 11.97 13.07 34.30
CA ASN A 777 13.07 13.99 33.96
C ASN A 777 13.38 14.93 35.13
N LYS A 778 12.36 15.47 35.82
CA LYS A 778 12.55 16.27 37.04
C LYS A 778 13.25 15.47 38.15
N SER A 779 12.88 14.20 38.33
CA SER A 779 13.52 13.30 39.30
C SER A 779 14.99 13.04 38.95
N ASN A 780 15.29 12.78 37.67
CA ASN A 780 16.66 12.58 37.19
C ASN A 780 17.56 13.81 37.43
N VAL A 781 17.05 15.02 37.15
CA VAL A 781 17.79 16.26 37.40
C VAL A 781 18.06 16.47 38.90
N ARG A 782 17.08 16.19 39.77
CA ARG A 782 17.27 16.25 41.22
C ARG A 782 18.32 15.24 41.70
N ASN A 783 18.26 14.00 41.22
CA ASN A 783 19.22 12.95 41.57
C ASN A 783 20.64 13.30 41.13
N SER A 784 20.81 13.85 39.91
CA SER A 784 22.12 14.32 39.44
C SER A 784 22.66 15.48 40.30
N SER A 785 21.79 16.41 40.69
CA SER A 785 22.16 17.53 41.58
C SER A 785 22.57 17.05 42.97
N LEU A 786 21.85 16.08 43.53
CA LEU A 786 22.18 15.46 44.82
C LEU A 786 23.51 14.70 44.78
N GLN A 787 23.80 13.99 43.68
CA GLN A 787 25.10 13.33 43.50
C GLN A 787 26.26 14.32 43.45
N LEU A 788 26.09 15.45 42.75
CA LEU A 788 27.09 16.52 42.71
C LEU A 788 27.34 17.11 44.10
N ALA A 789 26.27 17.43 44.85
CA ALA A 789 26.39 17.95 46.21
C ALA A 789 27.08 16.95 47.17
N SER A 790 26.77 15.65 47.05
CA SER A 790 27.44 14.60 47.83
C SER A 790 28.94 14.50 47.51
N MET A 791 29.32 14.60 46.23
CA MET A 791 30.74 14.62 45.84
C MET A 791 31.47 15.86 46.36
N GLU A 792 30.84 17.03 46.37
CA GLU A 792 31.42 18.24 46.94
C GLU A 792 31.61 18.14 48.45
N GLN A 793 30.64 17.57 49.18
CA GLN A 793 30.77 17.32 50.62
C GLN A 793 31.93 16.37 50.92
N LYS A 794 32.11 15.28 50.14
CA LYS A 794 33.26 14.37 50.29
C LYS A 794 34.58 15.10 50.06
N ARG A 795 34.69 15.90 48.99
CA ARG A 795 35.90 16.70 48.71
C ARG A 795 36.20 17.73 49.81
N ALA A 796 35.17 18.35 50.38
CA ALA A 796 35.33 19.27 51.50
C ALA A 796 35.82 18.54 52.75
N GLY A 797 35.25 17.37 53.06
CA GLY A 797 35.71 16.51 54.16
C GLY A 797 37.17 16.09 54.02
N GLU A 798 37.60 15.69 52.82
CA GLU A 798 39.02 15.35 52.54
C GLU A 798 39.97 16.54 52.71
N LYS A 799 39.52 17.77 52.37
CA LYS A 799 40.33 18.98 52.60
C LYS A 799 40.48 19.28 54.09
N VAL A 800 39.39 19.17 54.86
CA VAL A 800 39.42 19.36 56.31
C VAL A 800 40.34 18.33 56.97
N LEU A 801 40.27 17.07 56.54
CA LEU A 801 41.14 16.01 57.05
C LEU A 801 42.62 16.33 56.80
N ARG A 802 42.98 16.79 55.59
CA ARG A 802 44.36 17.21 55.28
C ARG A 802 44.84 18.38 56.14
N LEU A 803 43.98 19.38 56.39
CA LEU A 803 44.32 20.50 57.26
C LEU A 803 44.53 20.05 58.72
N LEU A 804 43.73 19.09 59.20
CA LEU A 804 43.92 18.51 60.53
C LEU A 804 45.24 17.73 60.64
N GLU A 805 45.60 16.96 59.62
CA GLU A 805 46.89 16.25 59.55
C GLU A 805 48.08 17.21 59.50
N GLU A 806 47.93 18.37 58.86
CA GLU A 806 48.95 19.42 58.80
C GLU A 806 49.11 20.10 60.17
N GLN A 807 48.00 20.50 60.81
CA GLN A 807 48.04 21.06 62.17
C GLN A 807 48.63 20.09 63.20
N GLN A 808 48.33 18.79 63.07
CA GLN A 808 48.90 17.78 63.94
C GLN A 808 50.43 17.69 63.77
N ARG A 809 50.93 17.73 62.52
CA ARG A 809 52.37 17.76 62.23
C ARG A 809 53.07 19.01 62.77
N GLU A 810 52.46 20.18 62.59
CA GLU A 810 52.98 21.44 63.15
C GLU A 810 53.04 21.39 64.68
N LYS A 811 52.00 20.85 65.32
CA LYS A 811 51.96 20.68 66.78
C LYS A 811 53.05 19.73 67.29
N GLU A 812 53.27 18.61 66.61
CA GLU A 812 54.34 17.66 66.93
C GLU A 812 55.73 18.27 66.73
N ALA A 813 55.93 19.07 65.67
CA ALA A 813 57.17 19.79 65.44
C ALA A 813 57.46 20.81 66.56
N ALA A 814 56.45 21.60 66.94
CA ALA A 814 56.57 22.56 68.03
C ALA A 814 56.85 21.87 69.39
N GLN A 815 56.22 20.72 69.66
CA GLN A 815 56.51 19.92 70.86
C GLN A 815 57.96 19.42 70.89
N ASN A 816 58.49 18.96 69.75
CA ASN A 816 59.89 18.54 69.67
C ASN A 816 60.86 19.71 69.86
N GLU A 817 60.56 20.89 69.33
CA GLU A 817 61.37 22.09 69.50
C GLU A 817 61.41 22.55 70.96
N ILE A 818 60.27 22.52 71.66
CA ILE A 818 60.20 22.77 73.11
C ILE A 818 61.10 21.78 73.87
N LEU A 819 61.06 20.50 73.52
CA LEU A 819 61.85 19.46 74.19
C LEU A 819 63.36 19.65 73.98
N ILE A 820 63.77 20.19 72.83
CA ILE A 820 65.17 20.56 72.55
C ILE A 820 65.57 21.76 73.43
N LEU A 821 64.75 22.80 73.46
CA LEU A 821 64.99 23.99 74.27
C LEU A 821 65.06 23.69 75.77
N GLU A 822 64.25 22.76 76.27
CA GLU A 822 64.31 22.27 77.66
C GLU A 822 65.66 21.61 77.95
N ARG A 823 66.18 20.76 77.05
CA ARG A 823 67.52 20.16 77.22
C ARG A 823 68.64 21.18 77.22
N GLU A 824 68.57 22.17 76.33
CA GLU A 824 69.55 23.26 76.29
C GLU A 824 69.51 24.12 77.56
N LEU A 825 68.32 24.34 78.11
CA LEU A 825 68.14 25.06 79.37
C LEU A 825 68.72 24.27 80.54
N ASP A 826 68.44 22.97 80.63
CA ASP A 826 69.00 22.07 81.65
C ASP A 826 70.53 22.03 81.58
N GLU A 827 71.10 21.98 80.37
CA GLU A 827 72.55 22.01 80.17
C GLU A 827 73.16 23.36 80.59
N LYS A 828 72.52 24.48 80.25
CA LYS A 828 72.95 25.82 80.73
C LYS A 828 72.90 25.91 82.25
N GLN A 829 71.83 25.40 82.88
CA GLN A 829 71.71 25.37 84.33
C GLN A 829 72.80 24.50 84.98
N ARG A 830 73.11 23.33 84.40
CA ARG A 830 74.21 22.47 84.84
C ARG A 830 75.56 23.19 84.79
N LEU A 831 75.89 23.82 83.66
CA LEU A 831 77.12 24.59 83.48
C LEU A 831 77.22 25.79 84.43
N GLU A 832 76.09 26.44 84.73
CA GLU A 832 76.06 27.56 85.69
C GLU A 832 76.27 27.08 87.13
N ILE A 833 75.70 25.94 87.50
CA ILE A 833 75.98 25.28 88.79
C ILE A 833 77.46 24.91 88.88
N GLU A 834 78.04 24.28 87.84
CA GLU A 834 79.47 23.96 87.79
C GLU A 834 80.35 25.21 87.93
N ARG A 835 80.00 26.32 87.27
CA ARG A 835 80.70 27.61 87.45
C ARG A 835 80.59 28.14 88.89
N LYS A 836 79.41 28.06 89.50
CA LYS A 836 79.21 28.49 90.90
C LYS A 836 79.98 27.61 91.87
N VAL A 837 80.03 26.30 91.64
CA VAL A 837 80.84 25.35 92.42
C VAL A 837 82.33 25.64 92.25
N ALA A 838 82.82 25.83 91.02
CA ALA A 838 84.22 26.18 90.75
C ALA A 838 84.63 27.51 91.39
N SER A 839 83.75 28.53 91.35
CA SER A 839 83.96 29.82 92.04
C SER A 839 84.01 29.66 93.57
N TYR A 840 83.18 28.77 94.13
CA TYR A 840 83.17 28.48 95.56
C TYR A 840 84.45 27.73 95.99
N GLU A 841 84.90 26.76 95.19
CA GLU A 841 86.16 26.04 95.43
C GLU A 841 87.39 26.96 95.28
N ALA A 842 87.39 27.89 94.32
CA ALA A 842 88.45 28.89 94.15
C ALA A 842 88.50 29.90 95.32
N SER A 843 87.37 30.17 95.98
CA SER A 843 87.31 31.02 97.17
C SER A 843 87.71 30.30 98.47
N ARG A 844 87.81 28.96 98.43
CA ARG A 844 88.16 28.10 99.56
C ARG A 844 89.65 27.73 99.61
N LYS A 845 90.35 27.76 98.47
CA LYS A 845 91.81 27.70 98.38
C LYS A 845 92.41 29.08 98.63
#